data_AF-A0A2I0PVK8-F1
#
_entry.id   AF-A0A2I0PVK8-F1
#
_cell.length_a   1.000
_cell.length_b   1.000
_cell.length_c   1.000
_cell.angle_alpha   90.00
_cell.angle_beta   90.00
_cell.angle_gamma   90.00
#
_symmetry.space_group_name_H-M   'P 1'
#
loop_
_entity.id
_entity.type
_entity.pdbx_description
1 polymer ?
#
loop_
_entity_poly.entity_id
_entity_poly.type
_entity_poly.pdbx_seq_one_letter_code
_entity_poly.pdbx_strand_id
1 'polypeptide(L)'
;MKNEESLTVAIIDDAHKTDSPQGRAILRIINGLKEYGIRVGEAASPEDARAAYAALPEVDCILINWNLGGDTHEKHLVTEKLIDEIRERNEKIPIFLMGEPTNAPQTSLHLKTVREINEYIWVMEDTPEFIAGRITAAAKRYRENLLPPFFGELVKFSKDFEYSWHTPGHAGGTAFRKSPAGRAFFNFFGEQLFRSDLSISVGELGSLLDHSGPVGEAEKYAAKVFGADMTYFVTNGTSTANKIVFFGRVSKDEIVLVDRNCHKSAEHALTMTHSVAVYMIPTRNRYGIIGPIPPEEMTQKALKAKIAACPLAKTARSQKPVHAIITNSTYDGLCYHAKQVEENLGKSVDSIHFDEAWYGYARFNPIYKDRFAMRDGARNEKGPTIFATQSTHKLLAALSQASMVHVRNGRIPIEHGRFNEGFMMHSSTSPLYTIIASLDVASKMMDGVSGKMLTTESIEEAIRFRRTMARIKHEIETVKGKKDWWFPMWQPDTVTDPKTRKKTAFQDASLDTLRDNPSCWVLHPNEIWHGFNGLPDNYCMLDPIKVTVLMPGVNNDGTLASWGIPAALMVKFLDTRGIINEKSGDYSILFLFSMGITKGKWGTLITELFEFKRLYDENTPLEEVFPDLTTGHPERYGGMTLKGLADEMHQFKKGHKMCDILQKAYAVLPEPAITYAEAFEKLVHNEVEHIPIEKAGNRIVATGIFPYPPGIPILAPGERCGKQNGPVLQYLKTLQDFDRHFPGFEHDTHGIECVNGEYRMYCIKEKR
;
A
#
# COMPACT_ATOMS: atom_id res chain seq x y z
N MET A 1 -37.88 1.71 -6.28
CA MET A 1 -37.27 2.71 -7.19
C MET A 1 -36.89 3.94 -6.39
N LYS A 2 -35.71 3.93 -5.78
CA LYS A 2 -35.00 5.07 -5.17
C LYS A 2 -33.53 4.70 -5.32
N ASN A 3 -32.75 5.53 -6.03
CA ASN A 3 -31.35 5.38 -6.43
C ASN A 3 -31.11 5.25 -7.95
N GLU A 4 -31.81 6.04 -8.77
CA GLU A 4 -31.02 6.73 -9.80
C GLU A 4 -30.27 7.84 -9.06
N GLU A 5 -28.95 7.77 -9.01
CA GLU A 5 -28.14 8.84 -8.41
C GLU A 5 -28.44 10.16 -9.13
N SER A 6 -29.11 11.08 -8.44
CA SER A 6 -29.34 12.42 -8.96
C SER A 6 -27.99 13.08 -9.27
N LEU A 7 -27.88 13.62 -10.49
CA LEU A 7 -26.75 14.46 -10.90
C LEU A 7 -26.63 15.63 -9.93
N THR A 8 -25.41 16.11 -9.73
CA THR A 8 -25.12 17.26 -8.88
C THR A 8 -24.42 18.34 -9.69
N VAL A 9 -24.93 19.56 -9.63
CA VAL A 9 -24.34 20.74 -10.25
C VAL A 9 -23.91 21.71 -9.15
N ALA A 10 -22.67 22.16 -9.19
CA ALA A 10 -22.17 23.22 -8.31
C ALA A 10 -22.32 24.58 -9.00
N ILE A 11 -22.86 25.57 -8.30
CA ILE A 11 -22.95 26.95 -8.77
C ILE A 11 -22.15 27.83 -7.81
N ILE A 12 -21.14 28.50 -8.34
CA ILE A 12 -20.24 29.40 -7.63
C ILE A 12 -20.54 30.82 -8.09
N ASP A 13 -21.32 31.54 -7.29
CA ASP A 13 -21.86 32.85 -7.63
C ASP A 13 -22.22 33.65 -6.37
N ASP A 14 -21.91 34.94 -6.34
CA ASP A 14 -22.21 35.84 -5.22
C ASP A 14 -23.53 36.62 -5.39
N ALA A 15 -24.15 36.58 -6.57
CA ALA A 15 -25.35 37.33 -6.91
C ALA A 15 -26.67 36.56 -6.67
N HIS A 16 -26.67 35.23 -6.63
CA HIS A 16 -27.88 34.39 -6.58
C HIS A 16 -28.74 34.60 -5.32
N LYS A 17 -28.16 35.13 -4.23
CA LYS A 17 -28.89 35.50 -3.01
C LYS A 17 -29.31 36.98 -2.96
N THR A 18 -29.07 37.72 -4.03
CA THR A 18 -29.44 39.14 -4.15
C THR A 18 -30.70 39.31 -4.99
N ASP A 19 -31.53 40.32 -4.69
CA ASP A 19 -32.70 40.65 -5.52
C ASP A 19 -32.33 41.48 -6.77
N SER A 20 -31.26 41.06 -7.45
CA SER A 20 -30.80 41.63 -8.72
C SER A 20 -31.41 40.88 -9.91
N PRO A 21 -31.48 41.49 -11.11
CA PRO A 21 -31.89 40.78 -12.32
C PRO A 21 -31.08 39.51 -12.58
N GLN A 22 -29.75 39.58 -12.39
CA GLN A 22 -28.85 38.43 -12.49
C GLN A 22 -29.15 37.37 -11.44
N GLY A 23 -29.32 37.75 -10.16
CA GLY A 23 -29.68 36.82 -9.09
C GLY A 23 -30.99 36.08 -9.37
N ARG A 24 -32.03 36.78 -9.84
CA ARG A 24 -33.30 36.16 -10.25
C ARG A 24 -33.15 35.21 -11.43
N ALA A 25 -32.29 35.51 -12.40
CA ALA A 25 -32.04 34.64 -13.54
C ALA A 25 -31.32 33.34 -13.12
N ILE A 26 -30.31 33.43 -12.26
CA ILE A 26 -29.60 32.27 -11.69
C ILE A 26 -30.56 31.41 -10.86
N LEU A 27 -31.42 32.02 -10.03
CA LEU A 27 -32.44 31.28 -9.26
C LEU A 27 -33.40 30.49 -10.16
N ARG A 28 -33.76 31.03 -11.34
CA ARG A 28 -34.56 30.29 -12.33
C ARG A 28 -33.80 29.10 -12.91
N ILE A 29 -32.51 29.24 -13.20
CA ILE A 29 -31.66 28.11 -13.63
C ILE A 29 -31.60 27.04 -12.53
N ILE A 30 -31.40 27.44 -11.27
CA ILE A 30 -31.41 26.52 -10.11
C ILE A 30 -32.74 25.76 -10.02
N ASN A 31 -33.86 26.46 -10.16
CA ASN A 31 -35.18 25.83 -10.13
C ASN A 31 -35.39 24.88 -11.32
N GLY A 32 -34.98 25.27 -12.52
CA GLY A 32 -35.03 24.41 -13.71
C GLY A 32 -34.20 23.14 -13.53
N LEU A 33 -32.99 23.24 -12.99
CA LEU A 33 -32.16 22.06 -12.64
C LEU A 33 -32.86 21.14 -11.63
N LYS A 34 -33.49 21.71 -10.59
CA LYS A 34 -34.26 20.95 -9.59
C LYS A 34 -35.47 20.24 -10.21
N GLU A 35 -36.14 20.86 -11.19
CA GLU A 35 -37.22 20.22 -11.96
C GLU A 35 -36.74 19.01 -12.77
N TYR A 36 -35.50 19.04 -13.27
CA TYR A 36 -34.84 17.88 -13.89
C TYR A 36 -34.35 16.83 -12.87
N GLY A 37 -34.62 17.00 -11.58
CA GLY A 37 -34.19 16.09 -10.51
C GLY A 37 -32.69 16.20 -10.17
N ILE A 38 -32.06 17.32 -10.54
CA ILE A 38 -30.64 17.58 -10.30
C ILE A 38 -30.44 18.25 -8.94
N ARG A 39 -29.51 17.72 -8.14
CA ARG A 39 -29.06 18.35 -6.90
C ARG A 39 -28.21 19.57 -7.24
N VAL A 40 -28.45 20.68 -6.56
CA VAL A 40 -27.66 21.91 -6.77
C VAL A 40 -26.91 22.24 -5.48
N GLY A 41 -25.59 22.29 -5.57
CA GLY A 41 -24.71 22.87 -4.55
C GLY A 41 -24.48 24.35 -4.85
N GLU A 42 -24.60 25.21 -3.84
CA GLU A 42 -24.46 26.66 -3.98
C GLU A 42 -23.27 27.12 -3.15
N ALA A 43 -22.34 27.88 -3.74
CA ALA A 43 -21.24 28.53 -3.04
C ALA A 43 -21.22 30.03 -3.36
N ALA A 44 -21.13 30.85 -2.31
CA ALA A 44 -21.26 32.31 -2.45
C ALA A 44 -19.93 33.05 -2.64
N SER A 45 -18.80 32.36 -2.51
CA SER A 45 -17.47 32.94 -2.68
C SER A 45 -16.45 31.90 -3.16
N PRO A 46 -15.26 32.32 -3.64
CA PRO A 46 -14.16 31.41 -3.94
C PRO A 46 -13.74 30.58 -2.71
N GLU A 47 -13.75 31.16 -1.51
CA GLU A 47 -13.38 30.48 -0.26
C GLU A 47 -14.41 29.40 0.10
N ASP A 48 -15.69 29.72 -0.04
CA ASP A 48 -16.80 28.78 0.16
C ASP A 48 -16.70 27.65 -0.87
N ALA A 49 -16.44 27.96 -2.14
CA ALA A 49 -16.21 26.97 -3.17
C ALA A 49 -15.02 26.06 -2.87
N ARG A 50 -13.89 26.62 -2.42
CA ARG A 50 -12.70 25.84 -2.01
C ARG A 50 -12.99 24.93 -0.83
N ALA A 51 -13.87 25.32 0.09
CA ALA A 51 -14.25 24.52 1.26
C ALA A 51 -15.30 23.46 0.92
N ALA A 52 -16.41 23.86 0.28
CA ALA A 52 -17.53 23.00 -0.10
C ALA A 52 -17.14 21.97 -1.16
N TYR A 53 -16.25 22.36 -2.07
CA TYR A 53 -15.78 21.51 -3.16
C TYR A 53 -14.33 21.08 -2.98
N ALA A 54 -13.76 21.17 -1.76
CA ALA A 54 -12.41 20.67 -1.46
C ALA A 54 -12.24 19.16 -1.75
N ALA A 55 -13.36 18.43 -1.75
CA ALA A 55 -13.41 16.99 -1.95
C ALA A 55 -13.84 16.57 -3.37
N LEU A 56 -14.60 17.40 -4.12
CA LEU A 56 -15.10 17.18 -5.50
C LEU A 56 -15.84 15.87 -5.89
N PRO A 57 -16.09 14.79 -5.09
CA PRO A 57 -16.37 13.49 -5.71
C PRO A 57 -17.80 13.39 -6.25
N GLU A 58 -18.71 14.26 -5.78
CA GLU A 58 -20.13 14.18 -6.08
C GLU A 58 -20.61 15.16 -7.16
N VAL A 59 -19.75 16.05 -7.67
CA VAL A 59 -20.13 17.11 -8.63
C VAL A 59 -19.90 16.67 -10.07
N ASP A 60 -20.91 16.85 -10.93
CA ASP A 60 -20.87 16.48 -12.35
C ASP A 60 -20.67 17.66 -13.29
N CYS A 61 -20.87 18.89 -12.81
CA CYS A 61 -20.72 20.12 -13.57
C CYS A 61 -20.57 21.30 -12.62
N ILE A 62 -19.73 22.27 -12.97
CA ILE A 62 -19.50 23.50 -12.18
C ILE A 62 -19.86 24.72 -13.03
N LEU A 63 -20.68 25.60 -12.48
CA LEU A 63 -20.94 26.94 -13.01
C LEU A 63 -20.16 27.94 -12.17
N ILE A 64 -19.44 28.84 -12.82
CA ILE A 64 -18.63 29.87 -12.16
C ILE A 64 -18.99 31.23 -12.73
N ASN A 65 -19.35 32.18 -11.89
CA ASN A 65 -19.48 33.58 -12.30
C ASN A 65 -18.09 34.17 -12.57
N TRP A 66 -17.88 34.72 -13.77
CA TRP A 66 -16.64 35.39 -14.14
C TRP A 66 -16.34 36.61 -13.26
N ASN A 67 -17.39 37.36 -12.93
CA ASN A 67 -17.33 38.60 -12.16
C ASN A 67 -17.50 38.36 -10.65
N LEU A 68 -17.10 37.19 -10.15
CA LEU A 68 -17.25 36.79 -8.76
C LEU A 68 -16.53 37.77 -7.82
N GLY A 69 -17.29 38.46 -6.97
CA GLY A 69 -16.79 39.48 -6.06
C GLY A 69 -16.44 40.83 -6.72
N GLY A 70 -16.80 41.03 -8.00
CA GLY A 70 -16.64 42.28 -8.75
C GLY A 70 -16.05 42.11 -10.16
N ASP A 71 -16.17 43.15 -10.97
CA ASP A 71 -15.70 43.21 -12.36
C ASP A 71 -14.37 43.99 -12.48
N THR A 72 -13.37 43.56 -11.70
CA THR A 72 -12.01 44.10 -11.76
C THR A 72 -11.04 43.02 -12.17
N HIS A 73 -9.90 43.43 -12.76
CA HIS A 73 -8.84 42.49 -13.14
C HIS A 73 -8.38 41.60 -11.98
N GLU A 74 -8.26 42.15 -10.77
CA GLU A 74 -7.89 41.38 -9.57
C GLU A 74 -8.93 40.30 -9.22
N LYS A 75 -10.21 40.58 -9.40
CA LYS A 75 -11.30 39.61 -9.14
C LYS A 75 -11.33 38.52 -10.20
N HIS A 76 -11.14 38.88 -11.46
CA HIS A 76 -10.98 37.92 -12.55
C HIS A 76 -9.81 36.97 -12.28
N LEU A 77 -8.66 37.46 -11.82
CA LEU A 77 -7.51 36.61 -11.44
C LEU A 77 -7.85 35.60 -10.32
N VAL A 78 -8.72 35.96 -9.37
CA VAL A 78 -9.18 35.02 -8.33
C VAL A 78 -10.04 33.91 -8.93
N THR A 79 -10.92 34.25 -9.86
CA THR A 79 -11.75 33.28 -10.61
C THR A 79 -10.88 32.35 -11.47
N GLU A 80 -9.88 32.89 -12.17
CA GLU A 80 -8.93 32.10 -12.96
C GLU A 80 -8.16 31.11 -12.08
N LYS A 81 -7.68 31.57 -10.93
CA LYS A 81 -6.99 30.71 -9.96
C LYS A 81 -7.90 29.59 -9.46
N LEU A 82 -9.19 29.86 -9.22
CA LEU A 82 -10.15 28.83 -8.82
C LEU A 82 -10.36 27.78 -9.93
N ILE A 83 -10.42 28.20 -11.20
CA ILE A 83 -10.49 27.28 -12.35
C ILE A 83 -9.24 26.39 -12.41
N ASP A 84 -8.05 26.99 -12.26
CA ASP A 84 -6.78 26.25 -12.21
C ASP A 84 -6.80 25.21 -11.06
N GLU A 85 -7.23 25.60 -9.86
CA GLU A 85 -7.34 24.71 -8.68
C GLU A 85 -8.34 23.55 -8.90
N ILE A 86 -9.44 23.78 -9.62
CA ILE A 86 -10.40 22.72 -10.02
C ILE A 86 -9.72 21.78 -11.02
N ARG A 87 -9.03 22.30 -12.02
CA ARG A 87 -8.38 21.50 -13.07
C ARG A 87 -7.21 20.66 -12.55
N GLU A 88 -6.49 21.14 -11.55
CA GLU A 88 -5.47 20.38 -10.84
C GLU A 88 -6.02 19.12 -10.15
N ARG A 89 -7.31 19.11 -9.81
CA ARG A 89 -8.00 17.97 -9.17
C ARG A 89 -8.80 17.14 -10.17
N ASN A 90 -9.39 17.80 -11.17
CA ASN A 90 -10.25 17.20 -12.16
C ASN A 90 -10.12 17.91 -13.52
N GLU A 91 -9.37 17.27 -14.40
CA GLU A 91 -9.12 17.75 -15.76
C GLU A 91 -10.40 17.81 -16.63
N LYS A 92 -11.40 16.97 -16.34
CA LYS A 92 -12.50 16.68 -17.28
C LYS A 92 -13.86 17.18 -16.83
N ILE A 93 -14.01 17.63 -15.58
CA ILE A 93 -15.30 18.13 -15.11
C ILE A 93 -15.76 19.32 -15.97
N PRO A 94 -16.99 19.31 -16.49
CA PRO A 94 -17.54 20.43 -17.24
C PRO A 94 -17.53 21.70 -16.39
N ILE A 95 -16.86 22.75 -16.88
CA ILE A 95 -16.90 24.09 -16.29
C ILE A 95 -17.63 25.03 -17.25
N PHE A 96 -18.69 25.63 -16.75
CA PHE A 96 -19.50 26.63 -17.43
C PHE A 96 -19.19 28.00 -16.84
N LEU A 97 -18.73 28.93 -17.66
CA LEU A 97 -18.48 30.30 -17.23
C LEU A 97 -19.72 31.16 -17.46
N MET A 98 -20.20 31.81 -16.40
CA MET A 98 -21.33 32.74 -16.44
C MET A 98 -20.80 34.17 -16.45
N GLY A 99 -21.20 35.00 -17.40
CA GLY A 99 -20.83 36.42 -17.41
C GLY A 99 -21.14 37.12 -18.72
N GLU A 100 -20.94 38.44 -18.72
CA GLU A 100 -20.94 39.27 -19.94
C GLU A 100 -19.48 39.58 -20.33
N PRO A 101 -19.09 39.50 -21.61
CA PRO A 101 -17.88 40.14 -22.06
C PRO A 101 -18.10 41.65 -21.94
N THR A 102 -17.36 42.29 -21.04
CA THR A 102 -17.42 43.74 -20.89
C THR A 102 -17.02 44.43 -22.20
N ASN A 103 -17.62 45.59 -22.48
CA ASN A 103 -17.33 46.43 -23.65
C ASN A 103 -15.88 47.01 -23.67
N ALA A 104 -14.99 46.57 -22.77
CA ALA A 104 -13.62 47.04 -22.63
C ALA A 104 -12.61 45.97 -23.09
N PRO A 105 -11.77 46.25 -24.11
CA PRO A 105 -10.80 45.29 -24.65
C PRO A 105 -9.68 44.83 -23.69
N GLN A 106 -9.53 45.46 -22.52
CA GLN A 106 -8.44 45.19 -21.56
C GLN A 106 -8.81 44.20 -20.44
N THR A 107 -10.09 43.84 -20.29
CA THR A 107 -10.63 42.84 -19.33
C THR A 107 -10.99 41.51 -20.01
N SER A 108 -10.45 41.27 -21.20
CA SER A 108 -10.76 40.10 -22.02
C SER A 108 -10.33 38.79 -21.36
N LEU A 109 -11.23 37.81 -21.32
CA LEU A 109 -11.00 36.43 -20.89
C LEU A 109 -9.68 35.89 -21.48
N HIS A 110 -8.71 35.53 -20.63
CA HIS A 110 -7.40 35.09 -21.11
C HIS A 110 -7.51 33.76 -21.88
N LEU A 111 -6.70 33.60 -22.94
CA LEU A 111 -6.66 32.36 -23.74
C LEU A 111 -6.46 31.11 -22.88
N LYS A 112 -5.69 31.23 -21.79
CA LYS A 112 -5.48 30.16 -20.81
C LYS A 112 -6.83 29.70 -20.24
N THR A 113 -7.61 30.62 -19.69
CA THR A 113 -8.92 30.37 -19.08
C THR A 113 -9.93 29.79 -20.08
N VAL A 114 -9.94 30.30 -21.32
CA VAL A 114 -10.80 29.76 -22.40
C VAL A 114 -10.51 28.27 -22.65
N ARG A 115 -9.25 27.84 -22.56
CA ARG A 115 -8.87 26.42 -22.76
C ARG A 115 -9.30 25.53 -21.61
N GLU A 116 -9.48 26.10 -20.41
CA GLU A 116 -9.86 25.36 -19.22
C GLU A 116 -11.37 25.27 -19.01
N ILE A 117 -12.19 26.07 -19.70
CA ILE A 117 -13.66 26.00 -19.62
C ILE A 117 -14.26 25.21 -20.78
N ASN A 118 -15.48 24.69 -20.59
CA ASN A 118 -16.18 23.90 -21.60
C ASN A 118 -17.25 24.71 -22.33
N GLU A 119 -17.96 25.58 -21.60
CA GLU A 119 -19.03 26.41 -22.16
C GLU A 119 -19.05 27.80 -21.53
N TYR A 120 -19.65 28.75 -22.27
CA TYR A 120 -19.89 30.11 -21.82
C TYR A 120 -21.40 30.38 -21.88
N ILE A 121 -21.99 30.86 -20.79
CA ILE A 121 -23.44 31.16 -20.68
C ILE A 121 -23.65 32.64 -20.40
N TRP A 122 -24.53 33.24 -21.21
CA TRP A 122 -25.07 34.57 -21.01
C TRP A 122 -26.41 34.45 -20.31
N VAL A 123 -26.38 34.52 -18.99
CA VAL A 123 -27.53 34.22 -18.12
C VAL A 123 -28.75 35.13 -18.38
N MET A 124 -28.54 36.31 -18.96
CA MET A 124 -29.59 37.30 -19.23
C MET A 124 -30.17 37.24 -20.65
N GLU A 125 -29.47 36.64 -21.61
CA GLU A 125 -29.91 36.59 -23.02
C GLU A 125 -30.55 35.26 -23.41
N ASP A 126 -30.36 34.22 -22.60
CA ASP A 126 -30.81 32.87 -22.87
C ASP A 126 -31.90 32.44 -21.89
N THR A 127 -32.72 31.46 -22.28
CA THR A 127 -33.80 30.96 -21.43
C THR A 127 -33.23 30.05 -20.33
N PRO A 128 -33.64 30.20 -19.06
CA PRO A 128 -33.18 29.34 -17.97
C PRO A 128 -33.36 27.85 -18.24
N GLU A 129 -34.43 27.46 -18.93
CA GLU A 129 -34.74 26.07 -19.28
C GLU A 129 -33.75 25.50 -20.29
N PHE A 130 -33.36 26.28 -21.30
CA PHE A 130 -32.36 25.86 -22.28
C PHE A 130 -30.97 25.74 -21.64
N ILE A 131 -30.58 26.71 -20.81
CA ILE A 131 -29.34 26.66 -20.02
C ILE A 131 -29.33 25.40 -19.14
N ALA A 132 -30.39 25.14 -18.38
CA ALA A 132 -30.51 23.97 -17.52
C ALA A 132 -30.42 22.66 -18.33
N GLY A 133 -31.03 22.61 -19.52
CA GLY A 133 -30.92 21.47 -20.44
C GLY A 133 -29.48 21.19 -20.90
N ARG A 134 -28.72 22.24 -21.23
CA ARG A 134 -27.30 22.12 -21.64
C ARG A 134 -26.42 21.62 -20.49
N ILE A 135 -26.59 22.19 -19.30
CA ILE A 135 -25.87 21.76 -18.08
C ILE A 135 -26.15 20.29 -17.81
N THR A 136 -27.43 19.89 -17.89
CA THR A 136 -27.85 18.49 -17.71
C THR A 136 -27.17 17.56 -18.71
N ALA A 137 -27.11 17.94 -19.99
CA ALA A 137 -26.47 17.15 -21.04
C ALA A 137 -24.96 17.01 -20.80
N ALA A 138 -24.28 18.08 -20.39
CA ALA A 138 -22.86 18.06 -20.07
C ALA A 138 -22.57 17.17 -18.85
N ALA A 139 -23.36 17.30 -17.78
CA ALA A 139 -23.24 16.47 -16.57
C ALA A 139 -23.44 14.98 -16.87
N LYS A 140 -24.46 14.63 -17.67
CA LYS A 140 -24.68 13.23 -18.12
C LYS A 140 -23.51 12.69 -18.92
N ARG A 141 -23.04 13.44 -19.93
CA ARG A 141 -21.90 13.05 -20.76
C ARG A 141 -20.62 12.87 -19.95
N TYR A 142 -20.39 13.72 -18.95
CA TYR A 142 -19.26 13.58 -18.05
C TYR A 142 -19.34 12.26 -17.27
N ARG A 143 -20.49 11.97 -16.65
CA ARG A 143 -20.69 10.74 -15.86
C ARG A 143 -20.57 9.46 -16.69
N GLU A 144 -21.07 9.47 -17.93
CA GLU A 144 -20.91 8.34 -18.86
C GLU A 144 -19.43 8.05 -19.17
N ASN A 145 -18.59 9.09 -19.26
CA ASN A 145 -17.15 8.97 -19.53
C ASN A 145 -16.29 8.68 -18.29
N LEU A 146 -16.87 8.71 -17.08
CA LEU A 146 -16.17 8.36 -15.84
C LEU A 146 -15.99 6.85 -15.67
N LEU A 147 -16.91 6.06 -16.21
CA LEU A 147 -16.87 4.61 -16.03
C LEU A 147 -15.77 4.00 -16.90
N PRO A 148 -14.85 3.20 -16.32
CA PRO A 148 -13.83 2.50 -17.09
C PRO A 148 -14.43 1.30 -17.84
N PRO A 149 -13.69 0.69 -18.80
CA PRO A 149 -14.26 -0.21 -19.81
C PRO A 149 -15.10 -1.36 -19.26
N PHE A 150 -14.62 -2.08 -18.24
CA PHE A 150 -15.31 -3.24 -17.69
C PHE A 150 -16.41 -2.83 -16.71
N PHE A 151 -16.12 -1.91 -15.78
CA PHE A 151 -17.14 -1.47 -14.81
C PHE A 151 -18.30 -0.74 -15.50
N GLY A 152 -18.02 0.04 -16.53
CA GLY A 152 -19.04 0.70 -17.34
C GLY A 152 -19.99 -0.28 -18.00
N GLU A 153 -19.47 -1.36 -18.56
CA GLU A 153 -20.30 -2.41 -19.16
C GLU A 153 -21.11 -3.19 -18.11
N LEU A 154 -20.49 -3.50 -16.96
CA LEU A 154 -21.18 -4.14 -15.83
C LEU A 154 -22.36 -3.30 -15.31
N VAL A 155 -22.20 -1.97 -15.27
CA VAL A 155 -23.28 -1.03 -14.89
C VAL A 155 -24.40 -1.01 -15.91
N LYS A 156 -24.10 -1.09 -17.22
CA LYS A 156 -25.13 -1.18 -18.27
C LYS A 156 -25.91 -2.48 -18.15
N PHE A 157 -25.21 -3.61 -18.09
CA PHE A 157 -25.85 -4.92 -17.94
C PHE A 157 -26.76 -5.00 -16.71
N SER A 158 -26.33 -4.45 -15.56
CA SER A 158 -27.18 -4.45 -14.36
C SER A 158 -28.51 -3.72 -14.56
N LYS A 159 -28.56 -2.71 -15.45
CA LYS A 159 -29.75 -1.92 -15.77
C LYS A 159 -30.69 -2.56 -16.80
N ASP A 160 -30.25 -3.57 -17.54
CA ASP A 160 -31.07 -4.20 -18.58
C ASP A 160 -32.09 -5.24 -18.02
N PHE A 161 -32.06 -5.49 -16.71
CA PHE A 161 -33.04 -6.31 -15.96
C PHE A 161 -33.36 -7.69 -16.57
N GLU A 162 -32.37 -8.34 -17.18
CA GLU A 162 -32.58 -9.63 -17.84
C GLU A 162 -32.79 -10.80 -16.85
N TYR A 163 -33.61 -11.77 -17.27
CA TYR A 163 -33.78 -13.03 -16.54
C TYR A 163 -32.67 -14.02 -16.90
N SER A 164 -31.79 -14.30 -15.94
CA SER A 164 -30.70 -15.27 -16.11
C SER A 164 -31.15 -16.72 -15.88
N TRP A 165 -30.88 -17.59 -16.85
CA TRP A 165 -31.01 -19.05 -16.75
C TRP A 165 -29.65 -19.77 -16.63
N HIS A 166 -28.62 -19.03 -16.24
CA HIS A 166 -27.23 -19.49 -16.14
C HIS A 166 -26.68 -19.31 -14.73
N THR A 167 -25.45 -19.76 -14.49
CA THR A 167 -24.72 -19.53 -13.23
C THR A 167 -24.38 -18.06 -13.02
N PRO A 168 -24.26 -17.58 -11.76
CA PRO A 168 -24.37 -18.34 -10.51
C PRO A 168 -25.81 -18.69 -10.08
N GLY A 169 -25.99 -19.81 -9.36
CA GLY A 169 -27.31 -20.35 -9.00
C GLY A 169 -28.17 -19.49 -8.08
N HIS A 170 -27.62 -18.40 -7.51
CA HIS A 170 -28.42 -17.42 -6.79
C HIS A 170 -29.27 -16.52 -7.70
N ALA A 171 -28.98 -16.46 -9.00
CA ALA A 171 -29.72 -15.71 -10.03
C ALA A 171 -30.00 -14.26 -9.60
N GLY A 172 -28.94 -13.45 -9.50
CA GLY A 172 -29.05 -12.06 -9.04
C GLY A 172 -29.43 -11.91 -7.57
N GLY A 173 -29.34 -12.99 -6.78
CA GLY A 173 -29.63 -13.00 -5.34
C GLY A 173 -31.05 -13.46 -5.00
N THR A 174 -31.85 -13.83 -6.01
CA THR A 174 -33.18 -14.40 -5.87
C THR A 174 -33.22 -15.61 -4.94
N ALA A 175 -32.22 -16.51 -4.99
CA ALA A 175 -32.19 -17.68 -4.11
C ALA A 175 -32.03 -17.31 -2.62
N PHE A 176 -31.22 -16.30 -2.30
CA PHE A 176 -31.03 -15.83 -0.92
C PHE A 176 -32.34 -15.31 -0.31
N ARG A 177 -33.23 -14.74 -1.12
CA ARG A 177 -34.54 -14.23 -0.67
C ARG A 177 -35.52 -15.33 -0.26
N LYS A 178 -35.20 -16.62 -0.49
CA LYS A 178 -36.06 -17.77 -0.18
C LYS A 178 -35.91 -18.28 1.27
N SER A 179 -34.96 -17.77 2.06
CA SER A 179 -34.82 -18.11 3.49
C SER A 179 -34.63 -16.86 4.35
N PRO A 180 -35.02 -16.87 5.64
CA PRO A 180 -34.80 -15.72 6.53
C PRO A 180 -33.32 -15.34 6.67
N ALA A 181 -32.44 -16.34 6.82
CA ALA A 181 -30.99 -16.13 6.90
C ALA A 181 -30.44 -15.54 5.59
N GLY A 182 -30.85 -16.08 4.43
CA GLY A 182 -30.45 -15.56 3.14
C GLY A 182 -30.98 -14.14 2.89
N ARG A 183 -32.18 -13.81 3.37
CA ARG A 183 -32.73 -12.46 3.24
C ARG A 183 -31.94 -11.45 4.07
N ALA A 184 -31.50 -11.82 5.28
CA ALA A 184 -30.62 -10.98 6.08
C ALA A 184 -29.29 -10.73 5.35
N PHE A 185 -28.69 -11.78 4.77
CA PHE A 185 -27.48 -11.67 3.96
C PHE A 185 -27.65 -10.79 2.72
N PHE A 186 -28.74 -10.98 1.96
CA PHE A 186 -29.05 -10.17 0.78
C PHE A 186 -29.25 -8.69 1.13
N ASN A 187 -29.95 -8.40 2.23
CA ASN A 187 -30.17 -7.03 2.68
C ASN A 187 -28.88 -6.37 3.18
N PHE A 188 -27.97 -7.12 3.81
CA PHE A 188 -26.70 -6.60 4.30
C PHE A 188 -25.78 -6.13 3.16
N PHE A 189 -25.62 -6.96 2.12
CA PHE A 189 -24.76 -6.63 0.98
C PHE A 189 -25.44 -5.75 -0.08
N GLY A 190 -26.76 -5.82 -0.18
CA GLY A 190 -27.53 -5.13 -1.21
C GLY A 190 -27.57 -5.87 -2.55
N GLU A 191 -28.61 -5.57 -3.34
CA GLU A 191 -28.91 -6.28 -4.59
C GLU A 191 -27.81 -6.15 -5.67
N GLN A 192 -27.15 -4.98 -5.76
CA GLN A 192 -26.18 -4.71 -6.82
C GLN A 192 -24.98 -5.64 -6.80
N LEU A 193 -24.53 -6.08 -5.61
CA LEU A 193 -23.46 -7.06 -5.49
C LEU A 193 -23.85 -8.37 -6.20
N PHE A 194 -25.07 -8.85 -5.97
CA PHE A 194 -25.52 -10.13 -6.54
C PHE A 194 -25.90 -10.04 -8.01
N ARG A 195 -26.34 -8.88 -8.48
CA ARG A 195 -26.61 -8.63 -9.91
C ARG A 195 -25.33 -8.53 -10.73
N SER A 196 -24.22 -8.12 -10.10
CA SER A 196 -22.90 -8.06 -10.71
C SER A 196 -22.06 -9.33 -10.55
N ASP A 197 -22.52 -10.29 -9.75
CA ASP A 197 -21.94 -11.63 -9.66
C ASP A 197 -22.45 -12.51 -10.81
N LEU A 198 -21.70 -12.46 -11.92
CA LEU A 198 -22.04 -13.06 -13.20
C LEU A 198 -21.00 -14.10 -13.61
N SER A 199 -21.28 -14.80 -14.72
CA SER A 199 -20.35 -15.75 -15.32
C SER A 199 -20.11 -15.42 -16.78
N ILE A 200 -19.14 -16.12 -17.38
CA ILE A 200 -18.82 -16.06 -18.82
C ILE A 200 -20.01 -16.31 -19.75
N SER A 201 -21.14 -16.81 -19.22
CA SER A 201 -22.40 -16.94 -19.95
C SER A 201 -22.91 -15.59 -20.48
N VAL A 202 -22.50 -14.47 -19.86
CA VAL A 202 -22.76 -13.10 -20.31
C VAL A 202 -21.65 -12.69 -21.28
N GLY A 203 -21.77 -13.10 -22.54
CA GLY A 203 -20.71 -12.97 -23.55
C GLY A 203 -20.29 -11.53 -23.86
N GLU A 204 -21.16 -10.54 -23.63
CA GLU A 204 -20.87 -9.11 -23.82
C GLU A 204 -19.80 -8.55 -22.88
N LEU A 205 -19.60 -9.16 -21.70
CA LEU A 205 -18.57 -8.78 -20.73
C LEU A 205 -17.19 -9.37 -21.07
N GLY A 206 -17.13 -10.29 -22.04
CA GLY A 206 -15.90 -11.00 -22.39
C GLY A 206 -15.49 -12.02 -21.34
N SER A 207 -14.19 -12.33 -21.29
CA SER A 207 -13.64 -13.39 -20.44
C SER A 207 -12.30 -12.98 -19.87
N LEU A 208 -12.12 -13.14 -18.55
CA LEU A 208 -10.85 -12.90 -17.86
C LEU A 208 -9.75 -13.87 -18.31
N LEU A 209 -10.09 -15.14 -18.54
CA LEU A 209 -9.12 -16.16 -18.90
C LEU A 209 -8.69 -16.06 -20.37
N ASP A 210 -9.56 -15.50 -21.22
CA ASP A 210 -9.26 -15.25 -22.63
C ASP A 210 -8.76 -13.84 -22.91
N HIS A 211 -8.71 -12.97 -21.88
CA HIS A 211 -8.31 -11.56 -21.99
C HIS A 211 -9.07 -10.81 -23.09
N SER A 212 -10.38 -11.04 -23.17
CA SER A 212 -11.22 -10.63 -24.29
C SER A 212 -12.35 -9.68 -23.87
N GLY A 213 -12.93 -8.99 -24.86
CA GLY A 213 -14.04 -8.05 -24.63
C GLY A 213 -13.67 -6.92 -23.65
N PRO A 214 -14.64 -6.40 -22.89
CA PRO A 214 -14.43 -5.36 -21.88
C PRO A 214 -13.33 -5.68 -20.85
N VAL A 215 -13.13 -6.94 -20.46
CA VAL A 215 -12.04 -7.32 -19.55
C VAL A 215 -10.67 -7.06 -20.19
N GLY A 216 -10.46 -7.51 -21.43
CA GLY A 216 -9.22 -7.26 -22.16
C GLY A 216 -8.96 -5.77 -22.42
N GLU A 217 -10.01 -4.99 -22.67
CA GLU A 217 -9.89 -3.54 -22.81
C GLU A 217 -9.53 -2.86 -21.48
N ALA A 218 -10.07 -3.34 -20.35
CA ALA A 218 -9.70 -2.86 -19.01
C ALA A 218 -8.22 -3.17 -18.67
N GLU A 219 -7.73 -4.35 -19.04
CA GLU A 219 -6.32 -4.72 -18.88
C GLU A 219 -5.38 -3.86 -19.73
N LYS A 220 -5.74 -3.59 -20.99
CA LYS A 220 -4.99 -2.65 -21.86
C LYS A 220 -5.02 -1.22 -21.30
N TYR A 221 -6.17 -0.79 -20.78
CA TYR A 221 -6.30 0.51 -20.13
C TYR A 221 -5.38 0.60 -18.89
N ALA A 222 -5.39 -0.42 -18.03
CA ALA A 222 -4.49 -0.49 -16.89
C ALA A 222 -3.02 -0.51 -17.32
N ALA A 223 -2.64 -1.25 -18.36
CA ALA A 223 -1.27 -1.24 -18.89
C ALA A 223 -0.82 0.18 -19.30
N LYS A 224 -1.69 0.94 -19.96
CA LYS A 224 -1.43 2.35 -20.30
C LYS A 224 -1.24 3.22 -19.05
N VAL A 225 -2.14 3.14 -18.07
CA VAL A 225 -2.08 3.94 -16.85
C VAL A 225 -0.81 3.62 -16.04
N PHE A 226 -0.49 2.34 -15.89
CA PHE A 226 0.64 1.86 -15.11
C PHE A 226 1.98 1.81 -15.89
N GLY A 227 1.99 2.21 -17.17
CA GLY A 227 3.21 2.28 -17.98
C GLY A 227 3.84 0.92 -18.30
N ALA A 228 3.00 -0.11 -18.42
CA ALA A 228 3.40 -1.46 -18.77
C ALA A 228 3.14 -1.74 -20.25
N ASP A 229 3.87 -2.68 -20.84
CA ASP A 229 3.54 -3.21 -22.18
C ASP A 229 2.29 -4.11 -22.10
N MET A 230 2.12 -4.85 -21.00
CA MET A 230 0.95 -5.70 -20.71
C MET A 230 0.59 -5.65 -19.22
N THR A 231 -0.70 -5.77 -18.91
CA THR A 231 -1.20 -5.95 -17.55
C THR A 231 -2.17 -7.12 -17.53
N TYR A 232 -2.11 -7.94 -16.48
CA TYR A 232 -3.05 -9.03 -16.23
C TYR A 232 -3.78 -8.79 -14.91
N PHE A 233 -5.10 -8.93 -14.90
CA PHE A 233 -5.92 -8.83 -13.70
C PHE A 233 -5.97 -10.17 -12.96
N VAL A 234 -5.61 -10.17 -11.68
CA VAL A 234 -5.56 -11.37 -10.84
C VAL A 234 -6.55 -11.23 -9.69
N THR A 235 -7.45 -12.21 -9.55
CA THR A 235 -8.55 -12.17 -8.56
C THR A 235 -8.27 -13.02 -7.31
N ASN A 236 -7.01 -13.40 -7.07
CA ASN A 236 -6.59 -14.17 -5.90
C ASN A 236 -5.30 -13.62 -5.26
N GLY A 237 -5.15 -12.30 -5.32
CA GLY A 237 -4.11 -11.49 -4.71
C GLY A 237 -2.72 -11.66 -5.33
N THR A 238 -1.78 -10.83 -4.89
CA THR A 238 -0.37 -10.91 -5.33
C THR A 238 0.29 -12.23 -4.94
N SER A 239 -0.26 -12.90 -3.92
CA SER A 239 0.12 -14.28 -3.60
C SER A 239 0.01 -15.21 -4.80
N THR A 240 -0.99 -15.02 -5.65
CA THR A 240 -1.22 -15.78 -6.88
C THR A 240 -0.47 -15.16 -8.07
N ALA A 241 -0.44 -13.82 -8.16
CA ALA A 241 0.31 -13.10 -9.18
C ALA A 241 1.79 -13.52 -9.23
N ASN A 242 2.45 -13.65 -8.07
CA ASN A 242 3.84 -14.13 -8.00
C ASN A 242 4.00 -15.54 -8.57
N LYS A 243 3.04 -16.45 -8.31
CA LYS A 243 3.08 -17.81 -8.87
C LYS A 243 2.91 -17.80 -10.37
N ILE A 244 1.98 -16.98 -10.89
CA ILE A 244 1.76 -16.80 -12.33
C ILE A 244 3.06 -16.36 -13.03
N VAL A 245 3.75 -15.36 -12.48
CA VAL A 245 5.05 -14.90 -13.01
C VAL A 245 6.08 -16.03 -13.03
N PHE A 246 6.18 -16.82 -11.96
CA PHE A 246 7.08 -17.96 -11.89
C PHE A 246 6.73 -19.04 -12.92
N PHE A 247 5.47 -19.44 -13.03
CA PHE A 247 5.04 -20.46 -14.01
C PHE A 247 5.20 -20.00 -15.46
N GLY A 248 5.20 -18.69 -15.72
CA GLY A 248 5.53 -18.14 -17.03
C GLY A 248 7.03 -18.10 -17.35
N ARG A 249 7.93 -18.31 -16.37
CA ARG A 249 9.38 -18.03 -16.50
C ARG A 249 10.33 -19.12 -16.01
N VAL A 250 9.91 -19.96 -15.09
CA VAL A 250 10.77 -20.87 -14.31
C VAL A 250 10.30 -22.30 -14.49
N SER A 251 11.25 -23.20 -14.73
CA SER A 251 11.03 -24.64 -14.80
C SER A 251 11.82 -25.38 -13.71
N LYS A 252 11.59 -26.69 -13.65
CA LYS A 252 12.25 -27.61 -12.71
C LYS A 252 13.77 -27.55 -12.84
N ASP A 253 14.44 -27.58 -11.68
CA ASP A 253 15.90 -27.61 -11.51
C ASP A 253 16.62 -26.37 -12.10
N GLU A 254 15.91 -25.27 -12.35
CA GLU A 254 16.49 -23.99 -12.78
C GLU A 254 16.81 -23.09 -11.58
N ILE A 255 17.87 -22.28 -11.71
CA ILE A 255 18.30 -21.36 -10.65
C ILE A 255 17.48 -20.07 -10.68
N VAL A 256 16.96 -19.68 -9.52
CA VAL A 256 16.27 -18.41 -9.28
C VAL A 256 17.03 -17.60 -8.23
N LEU A 257 17.26 -16.32 -8.51
CA LEU A 257 17.82 -15.39 -7.55
C LEU A 257 16.69 -14.82 -6.69
N VAL A 258 16.78 -14.98 -5.37
CA VAL A 258 15.66 -14.68 -4.47
C VAL A 258 16.10 -13.68 -3.42
N ASP A 259 15.40 -12.55 -3.30
CA ASP A 259 15.51 -11.70 -2.12
C ASP A 259 15.14 -12.52 -0.87
N ARG A 260 16.04 -12.60 0.13
CA ARG A 260 15.71 -13.32 1.37
C ARG A 260 14.54 -12.68 2.13
N ASN A 261 14.25 -11.41 1.86
CA ASN A 261 13.04 -10.70 2.24
C ASN A 261 11.90 -10.94 1.22
N CYS A 262 11.67 -12.19 0.80
CA CYS A 262 10.56 -12.53 -0.07
C CYS A 262 9.32 -12.88 0.74
N HIS A 263 8.15 -12.53 0.21
CA HIS A 263 6.87 -12.97 0.75
C HIS A 263 6.71 -14.50 0.62
N LYS A 264 5.91 -15.11 1.50
CA LYS A 264 5.57 -16.55 1.51
C LYS A 264 5.07 -17.07 0.14
N SER A 265 4.52 -16.22 -0.72
CA SER A 265 4.12 -16.64 -2.07
C SER A 265 5.29 -16.98 -3.00
N ALA A 266 6.45 -16.36 -2.83
CA ALA A 266 7.66 -16.71 -3.58
C ALA A 266 8.17 -18.09 -3.15
N GLU A 267 8.13 -18.39 -1.85
CA GLU A 267 8.40 -19.72 -1.29
C GLU A 267 7.51 -20.78 -1.95
N HIS A 268 6.19 -20.55 -1.96
CA HIS A 268 5.24 -21.46 -2.62
C HIS A 268 5.55 -21.63 -4.12
N ALA A 269 5.94 -20.55 -4.81
CA ALA A 269 6.30 -20.63 -6.22
C ALA A 269 7.58 -21.46 -6.44
N LEU A 270 8.58 -21.34 -5.58
CA LEU A 270 9.79 -22.18 -5.58
C LEU A 270 9.44 -23.66 -5.36
N THR A 271 8.57 -23.96 -4.39
CA THR A 271 8.06 -25.31 -4.13
C THR A 271 7.37 -25.90 -5.38
N MET A 272 6.44 -25.14 -5.97
CA MET A 272 5.60 -25.64 -7.06
C MET A 272 6.34 -25.75 -8.41
N THR A 273 7.37 -24.93 -8.62
CA THR A 273 8.20 -24.99 -9.84
C THR A 273 9.39 -25.95 -9.72
N HIS A 274 9.65 -26.51 -8.53
CA HIS A 274 10.82 -27.34 -8.25
C HIS A 274 12.14 -26.63 -8.60
N SER A 275 12.21 -25.32 -8.38
CA SER A 275 13.38 -24.51 -8.71
C SER A 275 14.38 -24.41 -7.56
N VAL A 276 15.61 -24.03 -7.89
CA VAL A 276 16.72 -23.89 -6.95
C VAL A 276 16.90 -22.42 -6.57
N ALA A 277 16.61 -22.09 -5.31
CA ALA A 277 16.78 -20.74 -4.80
C ALA A 277 18.25 -20.43 -4.46
N VAL A 278 18.74 -19.26 -4.89
CA VAL A 278 20.00 -18.67 -4.44
C VAL A 278 19.70 -17.27 -3.89
N TYR A 279 19.98 -17.05 -2.61
CA TYR A 279 19.53 -15.83 -1.93
C TYR A 279 20.47 -14.64 -2.10
N MET A 280 19.85 -13.47 -2.27
CA MET A 280 20.45 -12.16 -2.02
C MET A 280 20.08 -11.73 -0.60
N ILE A 281 21.07 -11.29 0.17
CA ILE A 281 20.90 -11.03 1.60
C ILE A 281 20.65 -9.54 1.82
N PRO A 282 19.48 -9.13 2.36
CA PRO A 282 19.22 -7.74 2.70
C PRO A 282 20.00 -7.32 3.95
N THR A 283 20.22 -6.01 4.09
CA THR A 283 20.73 -5.44 5.35
C THR A 283 19.66 -5.42 6.44
N ARG A 284 20.04 -5.14 7.70
CA ARG A 284 19.12 -4.93 8.82
C ARG A 284 19.71 -3.88 9.76
N ASN A 285 18.87 -3.05 10.38
CA ASN A 285 19.31 -2.04 11.34
C ASN A 285 19.12 -2.49 12.79
N ARG A 286 19.45 -1.59 13.72
CA ARG A 286 19.37 -1.81 15.18
C ARG A 286 17.97 -2.10 15.74
N TYR A 287 16.92 -1.70 15.03
CA TYR A 287 15.53 -1.96 15.42
C TYR A 287 14.99 -3.28 14.85
N GLY A 288 15.83 -4.03 14.12
CA GLY A 288 15.39 -5.21 13.38
C GLY A 288 14.67 -4.89 12.07
N ILE A 289 14.57 -3.61 11.67
CA ILE A 289 14.00 -3.18 10.38
C ILE A 289 14.92 -3.68 9.26
N ILE A 290 14.30 -4.30 8.26
CA ILE A 290 15.02 -4.90 7.15
C ILE A 290 15.29 -3.84 6.09
N GLY A 291 16.57 -3.72 5.77
CA GLY A 291 17.13 -2.78 4.82
C GLY A 291 17.12 -3.30 3.40
N PRO A 292 17.66 -2.51 2.46
CA PRO A 292 17.82 -2.96 1.09
C PRO A 292 18.92 -4.03 0.99
N ILE A 293 18.84 -4.86 -0.04
CA ILE A 293 19.96 -5.66 -0.56
C ILE A 293 21.06 -4.70 -1.02
N PRO A 294 22.30 -4.80 -0.51
CA PRO A 294 23.43 -4.02 -0.99
C PRO A 294 23.70 -4.24 -2.48
N PRO A 295 24.09 -3.22 -3.27
CA PRO A 295 24.40 -3.41 -4.69
C PRO A 295 25.47 -4.48 -4.96
N GLU A 296 26.41 -4.68 -4.04
CA GLU A 296 27.48 -5.67 -4.14
C GLU A 296 26.92 -7.10 -4.26
N GLU A 297 25.82 -7.39 -3.56
CA GLU A 297 25.12 -8.69 -3.57
C GLU A 297 24.51 -9.02 -4.96
N MET A 298 24.23 -8.00 -5.77
CA MET A 298 23.62 -8.13 -7.10
C MET A 298 24.64 -8.10 -8.25
N THR A 299 25.94 -7.96 -7.94
CA THR A 299 26.98 -7.97 -8.97
C THR A 299 27.14 -9.36 -9.58
N GLN A 300 27.50 -9.43 -10.87
CA GLN A 300 27.74 -10.70 -11.55
C GLN A 300 28.78 -11.58 -10.83
N LYS A 301 29.81 -10.95 -10.23
CA LYS A 301 30.84 -11.65 -9.45
C LYS A 301 30.25 -12.28 -8.19
N ALA A 302 29.49 -11.52 -7.40
CA ALA A 302 28.89 -12.02 -6.17
C ALA A 302 27.87 -13.13 -6.44
N LEU A 303 27.01 -12.95 -7.45
CA LEU A 303 26.00 -13.93 -7.83
C LEU A 303 26.64 -15.25 -8.30
N LYS A 304 27.69 -15.20 -9.14
CA LYS A 304 28.43 -16.41 -9.54
C LYS A 304 29.05 -17.13 -8.33
N ALA A 305 29.61 -16.38 -7.38
CA ALA A 305 30.18 -16.96 -6.17
C ALA A 305 29.10 -17.64 -5.30
N LYS A 306 27.93 -17.01 -5.14
CA LYS A 306 26.80 -17.57 -4.38
C LYS A 306 26.24 -18.82 -5.04
N ILE A 307 26.09 -18.81 -6.37
CA ILE A 307 25.67 -19.99 -7.14
C ILE A 307 26.66 -21.13 -6.93
N ALA A 308 27.96 -20.89 -7.07
CA ALA A 308 28.98 -21.91 -6.88
C ALA A 308 29.04 -22.46 -5.44
N ALA A 309 28.74 -21.61 -4.44
CA ALA A 309 28.72 -21.99 -3.04
C ALA A 309 27.44 -22.73 -2.63
N CYS A 310 26.33 -22.56 -3.35
CA CYS A 310 25.06 -23.20 -3.04
C CYS A 310 25.12 -24.72 -3.34
N PRO A 311 24.93 -25.60 -2.32
CA PRO A 311 24.96 -27.05 -2.53
C PRO A 311 23.93 -27.53 -3.56
N LEU A 312 22.71 -26.98 -3.51
CA LEU A 312 21.60 -27.34 -4.39
C LEU A 312 21.80 -26.84 -5.83
N ALA A 313 22.60 -25.80 -6.05
CA ALA A 313 22.85 -25.28 -7.39
C ALA A 313 23.79 -26.17 -8.22
N LYS A 314 24.53 -27.09 -7.59
CA LYS A 314 25.43 -28.03 -8.29
C LYS A 314 24.70 -29.02 -9.18
N THR A 315 23.46 -29.37 -8.82
CA THR A 315 22.59 -30.28 -9.58
C THR A 315 21.61 -29.54 -10.48
N ALA A 316 21.68 -28.20 -10.52
CA ALA A 316 20.81 -27.41 -11.38
C ALA A 316 21.07 -27.68 -12.86
N ARG A 317 20.01 -27.63 -13.67
CA ARG A 317 20.04 -27.84 -15.13
C ARG A 317 21.02 -26.92 -15.85
N SER A 318 21.17 -25.70 -15.33
CA SER A 318 22.07 -24.67 -15.86
C SER A 318 22.56 -23.79 -14.72
N GLN A 319 23.81 -23.33 -14.82
CA GLN A 319 24.40 -22.38 -13.86
C GLN A 319 23.99 -20.93 -14.13
N LYS A 320 23.29 -20.65 -15.24
CA LYS A 320 22.73 -19.34 -15.53
C LYS A 320 21.35 -19.21 -14.86
N PRO A 321 21.14 -18.24 -13.95
CA PRO A 321 19.83 -18.02 -13.37
C PRO A 321 18.84 -17.52 -14.44
N VAL A 322 17.58 -17.96 -14.32
CA VAL A 322 16.52 -17.66 -15.31
C VAL A 322 15.59 -16.55 -14.86
N HIS A 323 15.50 -16.30 -13.56
CA HIS A 323 14.61 -15.34 -12.93
C HIS A 323 15.22 -14.76 -11.65
N ALA A 324 14.90 -13.52 -11.33
CA ALA A 324 15.23 -12.87 -10.07
C ALA A 324 14.00 -12.18 -9.49
N ILE A 325 13.72 -12.37 -8.20
CA ILE A 325 12.65 -11.67 -7.49
C ILE A 325 13.23 -10.76 -6.40
N ILE A 326 12.77 -9.50 -6.36
CA ILE A 326 13.16 -8.46 -5.39
C ILE A 326 11.90 -7.83 -4.81
N THR A 327 11.80 -7.69 -3.49
CA THR A 327 10.67 -7.00 -2.86
C THR A 327 10.93 -5.49 -2.86
N ASN A 328 10.08 -4.70 -3.53
CA ASN A 328 10.24 -3.24 -3.62
C ASN A 328 8.90 -2.49 -3.56
N SER A 329 8.65 -1.60 -2.61
CA SER A 329 9.48 -1.30 -1.44
C SER A 329 9.49 -2.45 -0.43
N THR A 330 10.41 -2.41 0.53
CA THR A 330 10.30 -3.26 1.72
C THR A 330 9.04 -2.90 2.51
N TYR A 331 8.64 -3.77 3.43
CA TYR A 331 7.47 -3.57 4.27
C TYR A 331 7.50 -2.21 5.00
N ASP A 332 8.65 -1.86 5.58
CA ASP A 332 8.88 -0.63 6.33
C ASP A 332 9.12 0.61 5.43
N GLY A 333 8.97 0.48 4.11
CA GLY A 333 8.99 1.61 3.16
C GLY A 333 10.35 1.94 2.56
N LEU A 334 11.30 1.01 2.53
CA LEU A 334 12.57 1.25 1.86
C LEU A 334 12.45 0.97 0.36
N CYS A 335 12.58 2.04 -0.42
CA CYS A 335 12.39 2.06 -1.88
C CYS A 335 13.75 2.06 -2.58
N TYR A 336 14.02 1.02 -3.37
CA TYR A 336 15.28 0.87 -4.09
C TYR A 336 15.40 1.86 -5.24
N HIS A 337 16.63 2.19 -5.64
CA HIS A 337 16.87 2.74 -6.97
C HIS A 337 16.66 1.64 -8.03
N ALA A 338 15.43 1.47 -8.50
CA ALA A 338 15.03 0.37 -9.38
C ALA A 338 15.90 0.27 -10.66
N LYS A 339 16.28 1.41 -11.25
CA LYS A 339 17.22 1.43 -12.38
C LYS A 339 18.57 0.77 -12.06
N GLN A 340 19.16 1.06 -10.89
CA GLN A 340 20.43 0.44 -10.49
C GLN A 340 20.27 -1.06 -10.23
N VAL A 341 19.14 -1.48 -9.64
CA VAL A 341 18.81 -2.90 -9.47
C VAL A 341 18.75 -3.61 -10.82
N GLU A 342 18.04 -3.04 -11.80
CA GLU A 342 17.96 -3.58 -13.16
C GLU A 342 19.32 -3.66 -13.86
N GLU A 343 20.16 -2.63 -13.74
CA GLU A 343 21.50 -2.60 -14.33
C GLU A 343 22.45 -3.63 -13.71
N ASN A 344 22.34 -3.89 -12.41
CA ASN A 344 23.17 -4.86 -11.71
C ASN A 344 22.72 -6.30 -12.01
N LEU A 345 21.44 -6.60 -11.83
CA LEU A 345 20.88 -7.93 -12.05
C LEU A 345 20.79 -8.31 -13.52
N GLY A 346 20.47 -7.36 -14.43
CA GLY A 346 20.29 -7.61 -15.86
C GLY A 346 21.54 -8.10 -16.60
N LYS A 347 22.72 -8.03 -15.95
CA LYS A 347 23.98 -8.63 -16.41
C LYS A 347 24.08 -10.13 -16.14
N SER A 348 23.22 -10.66 -15.27
CA SER A 348 23.26 -12.04 -14.78
C SER A 348 21.98 -12.82 -15.11
N VAL A 349 20.83 -12.12 -15.25
CA VAL A 349 19.52 -12.72 -15.49
C VAL A 349 18.75 -11.95 -16.57
N ASP A 350 17.87 -12.63 -17.30
CA ASP A 350 17.05 -12.05 -18.37
C ASP A 350 15.62 -11.69 -17.93
N SER A 351 15.26 -11.99 -16.68
CA SER A 351 13.94 -11.75 -16.11
C SER A 351 14.09 -11.27 -14.67
N ILE A 352 13.57 -10.07 -14.39
CA ILE A 352 13.58 -9.47 -13.05
C ILE A 352 12.13 -9.18 -12.65
N HIS A 353 11.74 -9.60 -11.47
CA HIS A 353 10.42 -9.43 -10.89
C HIS A 353 10.54 -8.57 -9.63
N PHE A 354 9.99 -7.37 -9.70
CA PHE A 354 9.77 -6.54 -8.53
C PHE A 354 8.44 -6.93 -7.90
N ASP A 355 8.47 -7.51 -6.70
CA ASP A 355 7.27 -7.67 -5.90
C ASP A 355 6.92 -6.30 -5.27
N GLU A 356 6.05 -5.57 -5.96
CA GLU A 356 5.58 -4.23 -5.60
C GLU A 356 4.21 -4.27 -4.90
N ALA A 357 3.92 -5.35 -4.18
CA ALA A 357 2.62 -5.53 -3.50
C ALA A 357 2.24 -4.33 -2.60
N TRP A 358 3.23 -3.69 -1.97
CA TRP A 358 3.07 -2.53 -1.07
C TRP A 358 3.30 -1.17 -1.75
N TYR A 359 3.41 -1.13 -3.09
CA TYR A 359 4.01 0.01 -3.78
C TYR A 359 3.36 0.39 -5.11
N GLY A 360 2.12 -0.07 -5.35
CA GLY A 360 1.42 0.18 -6.63
C GLY A 360 1.12 1.64 -6.97
N TYR A 361 1.20 2.56 -6.00
CA TYR A 361 0.99 4.00 -6.20
C TYR A 361 2.24 4.75 -6.69
N ALA A 362 3.43 4.13 -6.63
CA ALA A 362 4.70 4.84 -6.77
C ALA A 362 4.82 5.62 -8.09
N ARG A 363 4.29 5.06 -9.18
CA ARG A 363 4.33 5.67 -10.51
C ARG A 363 3.64 7.04 -10.56
N PHE A 364 2.62 7.26 -9.74
CA PHE A 364 1.75 8.42 -9.85
C PHE A 364 2.26 9.64 -9.08
N ASN A 365 3.37 9.53 -8.34
CA ASN A 365 3.96 10.67 -7.64
C ASN A 365 5.44 10.90 -8.02
N PRO A 366 5.81 12.13 -8.42
CA PRO A 366 7.19 12.45 -8.78
C PRO A 366 8.24 12.18 -7.70
N ILE A 367 7.85 12.15 -6.41
CA ILE A 367 8.78 11.88 -5.32
C ILE A 367 9.45 10.49 -5.46
N TYR A 368 8.76 9.54 -6.11
CA TYR A 368 9.23 8.17 -6.30
C TYR A 368 9.92 7.93 -7.65
N LYS A 369 10.25 9.00 -8.38
CA LYS A 369 10.95 8.88 -9.67
C LYS A 369 12.19 7.98 -9.56
N ASP A 370 12.31 7.04 -10.50
CA ASP A 370 13.37 6.03 -10.59
C ASP A 370 13.37 4.91 -9.52
N ARG A 371 12.30 4.83 -8.71
CA ARG A 371 12.24 3.94 -7.53
C ARG A 371 11.28 2.75 -7.65
N PHE A 372 10.63 2.60 -8.80
CA PHE A 372 9.69 1.53 -9.11
C PHE A 372 10.04 0.87 -10.46
N ALA A 373 9.40 -0.26 -10.76
CA ALA A 373 9.67 -1.07 -11.94
C ALA A 373 9.21 -0.40 -13.25
N MET A 374 7.93 -0.02 -13.35
CA MET A 374 7.28 0.46 -14.59
C MET A 374 7.53 1.95 -14.86
N ARG A 375 8.80 2.36 -14.92
CA ARG A 375 9.22 3.75 -15.13
C ARG A 375 8.99 4.23 -16.56
N ASP A 376 8.65 5.51 -16.69
CA ASP A 376 8.57 6.18 -17.99
C ASP A 376 9.91 6.17 -18.72
N GLY A 377 9.88 5.86 -20.01
CA GLY A 377 11.07 5.85 -20.88
C GLY A 377 12.09 4.74 -20.57
N ALA A 378 11.79 3.80 -19.67
CA ALA A 378 12.72 2.73 -19.29
C ALA A 378 12.67 1.47 -20.19
N ARG A 379 11.90 1.50 -21.28
CA ARG A 379 11.85 0.40 -22.25
C ARG A 379 13.23 0.21 -22.89
N ASN A 380 13.73 -1.02 -22.84
CA ASN A 380 15.03 -1.38 -23.39
C ASN A 380 14.99 -2.83 -23.89
N GLU A 381 14.94 -3.01 -25.21
CA GLU A 381 14.89 -4.34 -25.86
C GLU A 381 16.17 -5.17 -25.63
N LYS A 382 17.27 -4.55 -25.22
CA LYS A 382 18.54 -5.22 -24.86
C LYS A 382 18.68 -5.47 -23.35
N GLY A 383 17.74 -4.96 -22.54
CA GLY A 383 17.67 -5.16 -21.10
C GLY A 383 16.87 -6.41 -20.71
N PRO A 384 16.82 -6.77 -19.42
CA PRO A 384 15.97 -7.86 -18.95
C PRO A 384 14.48 -7.53 -19.11
N THR A 385 13.65 -8.56 -19.22
CA THR A 385 12.20 -8.42 -19.10
C THR A 385 11.83 -8.19 -17.63
N ILE A 386 11.01 -7.19 -17.38
CA ILE A 386 10.64 -6.75 -16.04
C ILE A 386 9.20 -7.11 -15.74
N PHE A 387 8.97 -7.67 -14.55
CA PHE A 387 7.66 -7.86 -13.97
C PHE A 387 7.50 -6.95 -12.76
N ALA A 388 6.29 -6.42 -12.56
CA ALA A 388 5.88 -5.81 -11.30
C ALA A 388 4.55 -6.43 -10.87
N THR A 389 4.49 -6.96 -9.65
CA THR A 389 3.23 -7.48 -9.09
C THR A 389 2.74 -6.57 -8.00
N GLN A 390 1.48 -6.17 -8.07
CA GLN A 390 0.90 -5.18 -7.17
C GLN A 390 -0.36 -5.72 -6.51
N SER A 391 -0.48 -5.57 -5.19
CA SER A 391 -1.73 -5.82 -4.48
C SER A 391 -2.52 -4.53 -4.50
N THR A 392 -3.40 -4.39 -5.49
CA THR A 392 -4.22 -3.19 -5.66
C THR A 392 -5.01 -2.88 -4.39
N HIS A 393 -5.49 -3.90 -3.68
CA HIS A 393 -6.24 -3.73 -2.42
C HIS A 393 -5.43 -3.28 -1.19
N LYS A 394 -4.09 -3.26 -1.25
CA LYS A 394 -3.26 -2.88 -0.08
C LYS A 394 -3.19 -1.37 0.07
N LEU A 395 -2.67 -0.69 -0.94
CA LEU A 395 -2.41 0.75 -0.90
C LEU A 395 -2.95 1.51 -2.11
N LEU A 396 -3.63 0.81 -3.03
CA LEU A 396 -4.60 1.42 -3.95
C LEU A 396 -6.03 1.15 -3.42
N ALA A 397 -7.06 1.56 -4.18
CA ALA A 397 -8.45 1.35 -3.80
C ALA A 397 -9.07 0.21 -4.62
N ALA A 398 -9.03 -1.02 -4.09
CA ALA A 398 -9.66 -2.19 -4.70
C ALA A 398 -10.10 -3.21 -3.64
N LEU A 399 -10.99 -4.13 -3.99
CA LEU A 399 -11.44 -5.19 -3.10
C LEU A 399 -10.31 -6.16 -2.77
N SER A 400 -10.29 -6.72 -1.56
CA SER A 400 -9.35 -7.79 -1.21
C SER A 400 -9.30 -8.88 -2.28
N GLN A 401 -8.13 -9.48 -2.47
CA GLN A 401 -7.79 -10.38 -3.58
C GLN A 401 -7.56 -9.70 -4.95
N ALA A 402 -7.91 -8.43 -5.14
CA ALA A 402 -7.54 -7.69 -6.36
C ALA A 402 -6.01 -7.51 -6.45
N SER A 403 -5.41 -7.94 -7.57
CA SER A 403 -4.00 -7.77 -7.88
C SER A 403 -3.77 -7.58 -9.38
N MET A 404 -2.63 -7.00 -9.74
CA MET A 404 -2.18 -6.83 -11.12
C MET A 404 -0.78 -7.40 -11.31
N VAL A 405 -0.55 -8.04 -12.46
CA VAL A 405 0.80 -8.33 -12.99
C VAL A 405 1.07 -7.37 -14.13
N HIS A 406 2.09 -6.54 -14.01
CA HIS A 406 2.55 -5.65 -15.06
C HIS A 406 3.82 -6.22 -15.70
N VAL A 407 3.92 -6.13 -17.02
CA VAL A 407 5.07 -6.63 -17.79
C VAL A 407 5.66 -5.49 -18.61
N ARG A 408 6.99 -5.33 -18.55
CA ARG A 408 7.77 -4.57 -19.52
C ARG A 408 8.73 -5.49 -20.24
N ASN A 409 8.56 -5.62 -21.54
CA ASN A 409 9.35 -6.51 -22.38
C ASN A 409 10.80 -6.01 -22.54
N GLY A 410 11.73 -6.96 -22.45
CA GLY A 410 13.15 -6.77 -22.73
C GLY A 410 13.65 -7.78 -23.77
N ARG A 411 14.87 -8.30 -23.58
CA ARG A 411 15.54 -9.26 -24.46
C ARG A 411 14.73 -10.51 -24.73
N ILE A 412 14.02 -10.99 -23.71
CA ILE A 412 13.17 -12.18 -23.79
C ILE A 412 11.73 -11.73 -23.57
N PRO A 413 11.05 -11.21 -24.61
CA PRO A 413 9.68 -10.72 -24.46
C PRO A 413 8.72 -11.84 -24.06
N ILE A 414 7.64 -11.46 -23.40
CA ILE A 414 6.57 -12.37 -23.01
C ILE A 414 5.60 -12.51 -24.18
N GLU A 415 5.50 -13.73 -24.68
CA GLU A 415 4.48 -14.14 -25.64
C GLU A 415 3.21 -14.48 -24.85
N HIS A 416 2.09 -13.88 -25.23
CA HIS A 416 0.85 -13.91 -24.46
C HIS A 416 0.31 -15.33 -24.26
N GLY A 417 0.22 -16.14 -25.33
CA GLY A 417 -0.36 -17.48 -25.25
C GLY A 417 0.39 -18.37 -24.26
N ARG A 418 1.72 -18.37 -24.30
CA ARG A 418 2.55 -19.12 -23.34
C ARG A 418 2.43 -18.63 -21.91
N PHE A 419 2.33 -17.32 -21.69
CA PHE A 419 2.17 -16.78 -20.34
C PHE A 419 0.77 -17.06 -19.80
N ASN A 420 -0.24 -17.04 -20.67
CA ASN A 420 -1.63 -17.28 -20.29
C ASN A 420 -1.85 -18.69 -19.74
N GLU A 421 -1.12 -19.71 -20.21
CA GLU A 421 -1.17 -21.04 -19.60
C GLU A 421 -0.82 -21.01 -18.10
N GLY A 422 0.24 -20.29 -17.73
CA GLY A 422 0.60 -20.08 -16.32
C GLY A 422 -0.43 -19.26 -15.55
N PHE A 423 -1.07 -18.28 -16.21
CA PHE A 423 -2.16 -17.50 -15.64
C PHE A 423 -3.41 -18.36 -15.34
N MET A 424 -3.83 -19.18 -16.30
CA MET A 424 -5.00 -20.07 -16.19
C MET A 424 -4.79 -21.16 -15.14
N MET A 425 -3.57 -21.72 -14.98
CA MET A 425 -3.26 -22.71 -13.94
C MET A 425 -3.55 -22.22 -12.51
N HIS A 426 -3.58 -20.91 -12.30
CA HIS A 426 -3.73 -20.28 -11.00
C HIS A 426 -5.00 -19.45 -10.84
N SER A 427 -5.84 -19.40 -11.89
CA SER A 427 -7.05 -18.59 -11.92
C SER A 427 -8.29 -19.47 -11.81
N SER A 428 -9.32 -18.97 -11.14
CA SER A 428 -10.62 -19.64 -11.11
C SER A 428 -11.29 -19.54 -12.50
N THR A 429 -11.93 -20.62 -12.95
CA THR A 429 -12.79 -20.60 -14.15
C THR A 429 -14.08 -19.80 -13.93
N SER A 430 -14.33 -19.35 -12.70
CA SER A 430 -15.45 -18.50 -12.32
C SER A 430 -14.94 -17.38 -11.39
N PRO A 431 -14.29 -16.34 -11.96
CA PRO A 431 -13.82 -15.22 -11.18
C PRO A 431 -14.99 -14.35 -10.74
N LEU A 432 -14.90 -13.76 -9.55
CA LEU A 432 -15.90 -12.80 -9.08
C LEU A 432 -15.72 -11.46 -9.79
N TYR A 433 -16.68 -11.08 -10.65
CA TYR A 433 -16.57 -9.91 -11.53
C TYR A 433 -16.46 -8.58 -10.76
N THR A 434 -16.95 -8.50 -9.53
CA THR A 434 -16.79 -7.30 -8.70
C THR A 434 -15.34 -7.02 -8.33
N ILE A 435 -14.49 -8.05 -8.23
CA ILE A 435 -13.04 -7.89 -8.03
C ILE A 435 -12.42 -7.29 -9.31
N ILE A 436 -12.81 -7.79 -10.49
CA ILE A 436 -12.37 -7.27 -11.80
C ILE A 436 -12.78 -5.80 -11.95
N ALA A 437 -14.03 -5.47 -11.64
CA ALA A 437 -14.52 -4.09 -11.65
C ALA A 437 -13.72 -3.19 -10.70
N SER A 438 -13.36 -3.67 -9.51
CA SER A 438 -12.53 -2.89 -8.58
C SER A 438 -11.12 -2.64 -9.10
N LEU A 439 -10.53 -3.55 -9.89
CA LEU A 439 -9.23 -3.37 -10.55
C LEU A 439 -9.30 -2.31 -11.65
N ASP A 440 -10.37 -2.34 -12.44
CA ASP A 440 -10.62 -1.39 -13.52
C ASP A 440 -10.86 0.03 -12.95
N VAL A 441 -11.69 0.14 -11.90
CA VAL A 441 -11.92 1.40 -11.18
C VAL A 441 -10.65 1.91 -10.52
N ALA A 442 -9.84 1.05 -9.88
CA ALA A 442 -8.56 1.46 -9.31
C ALA A 442 -7.62 2.07 -10.36
N SER A 443 -7.60 1.48 -11.56
CA SER A 443 -6.84 2.02 -12.70
C SER A 443 -7.35 3.40 -13.11
N LYS A 444 -8.67 3.56 -13.19
CA LYS A 444 -9.31 4.85 -13.50
C LYS A 444 -9.02 5.93 -12.48
N MET A 445 -9.05 5.60 -11.19
CA MET A 445 -8.76 6.55 -10.10
C MET A 445 -7.32 7.10 -10.18
N MET A 446 -6.38 6.30 -10.69
CA MET A 446 -4.98 6.68 -10.81
C MET A 446 -4.64 7.38 -12.14
N ASP A 447 -5.56 7.40 -13.10
CA ASP A 447 -5.36 8.04 -14.41
C ASP A 447 -5.29 9.57 -14.29
N GLY A 448 -4.40 10.18 -15.09
CA GLY A 448 -4.23 11.63 -15.18
C GLY A 448 -3.86 12.32 -13.86
N VAL A 449 -4.45 13.51 -13.65
CA VAL A 449 -4.15 14.37 -12.48
C VAL A 449 -4.59 13.76 -11.15
N SER A 450 -5.60 12.88 -11.17
CA SER A 450 -6.19 12.29 -9.97
C SER A 450 -5.21 11.38 -9.24
N GLY A 451 -4.42 10.56 -9.94
CA GLY A 451 -3.40 9.71 -9.31
C GLY A 451 -2.33 10.53 -8.56
N LYS A 452 -1.87 11.63 -9.16
CA LYS A 452 -0.93 12.55 -8.49
C LYS A 452 -1.55 13.21 -7.27
N MET A 453 -2.78 13.69 -7.38
CA MET A 453 -3.51 14.34 -6.28
C MET A 453 -3.72 13.37 -5.09
N LEU A 454 -4.25 12.18 -5.33
CA LEU A 454 -4.54 11.18 -4.29
C LEU A 454 -3.28 10.72 -3.56
N THR A 455 -2.20 10.47 -4.29
CA THR A 455 -0.91 10.10 -3.68
C THR A 455 -0.30 11.27 -2.91
N THR A 456 -0.42 12.49 -3.42
CA THR A 456 0.10 13.69 -2.77
C THR A 456 -0.60 13.94 -1.44
N GLU A 457 -1.92 13.77 -1.36
CA GLU A 457 -2.68 13.93 -0.12
C GLU A 457 -2.20 12.98 0.99
N SER A 458 -2.03 11.70 0.66
CA SER A 458 -1.50 10.68 1.57
C SER A 458 -0.07 11.03 2.05
N ILE A 459 0.80 11.49 1.14
CA ILE A 459 2.16 11.96 1.48
C ILE A 459 2.12 13.17 2.40
N GLU A 460 1.28 14.17 2.11
CA GLU A 460 1.18 15.37 2.93
C GLU A 460 0.69 15.06 4.35
N GLU A 461 -0.34 14.22 4.51
CA GLU A 461 -0.82 13.83 5.83
C GLU A 461 0.24 13.06 6.63
N ALA A 462 0.99 12.16 5.98
CA ALA A 462 2.10 11.47 6.62
C ALA A 462 3.21 12.45 7.06
N ILE A 463 3.56 13.43 6.23
CA ILE A 463 4.55 14.46 6.56
C ILE A 463 4.06 15.34 7.70
N ARG A 464 2.78 15.75 7.71
CA ARG A 464 2.19 16.55 8.78
C ARG A 464 2.26 15.83 10.12
N PHE A 465 1.93 14.54 10.15
CA PHE A 465 2.08 13.72 11.34
C PHE A 465 3.54 13.64 11.79
N ARG A 466 4.46 13.28 10.89
CA ARG A 466 5.91 13.19 11.17
C ARG A 466 6.50 14.49 11.73
N ARG A 467 6.14 15.63 11.14
CA ARG A 467 6.57 16.96 11.61
C ARG A 467 5.99 17.28 12.97
N THR A 468 4.73 16.94 13.21
CA THR A 468 4.07 17.18 14.51
C THR A 468 4.72 16.35 15.61
N MET A 469 4.98 15.06 15.36
CA MET A 469 5.70 14.19 16.29
C MET A 469 7.10 14.72 16.61
N ALA A 470 7.86 15.15 15.59
CA ALA A 470 9.19 15.74 15.78
C ALA A 470 9.15 17.07 16.54
N ARG A 471 8.14 17.92 16.28
CA ARG A 471 7.93 19.18 17.01
C ARG A 471 7.60 18.94 18.47
N ILE A 472 6.66 18.04 18.78
CA ILE A 472 6.30 17.67 20.16
C ILE A 472 7.53 17.17 20.91
N LYS A 473 8.33 16.29 20.28
CA LYS A 473 9.60 15.82 20.86
C LYS A 473 10.52 17.00 21.20
N HIS A 474 10.73 17.91 20.26
CA HIS A 474 11.59 19.07 20.46
C HIS A 474 11.09 20.00 21.58
N GLU A 475 9.79 20.26 21.64
CA GLU A 475 9.17 21.06 22.71
C GLU A 475 9.38 20.41 24.09
N ILE A 476 9.13 19.11 24.22
CA ILE A 476 9.34 18.35 25.46
C ILE A 476 10.81 18.37 25.90
N GLU A 477 11.75 18.17 24.97
CA GLU A 477 13.19 18.13 25.26
C GLU A 477 13.79 19.51 25.62
N THR A 478 13.14 20.61 25.21
CA THR A 478 13.63 21.97 25.44
C THR A 478 13.03 22.65 26.68
N VAL A 479 12.05 22.04 27.35
CA VAL A 479 11.50 22.56 28.62
C VAL A 479 12.60 22.62 29.69
N LYS A 480 12.96 23.84 30.11
CA LYS A 480 14.00 24.05 31.13
C LYS A 480 13.66 23.37 32.45
N GLY A 481 14.59 22.59 32.97
CA GLY A 481 14.51 22.01 34.31
C GLY A 481 13.78 20.66 34.41
N LYS A 482 13.28 20.10 33.30
CA LYS A 482 12.71 18.74 33.27
C LYS A 482 13.32 17.96 32.10
N LYS A 483 13.93 16.81 32.38
CA LYS A 483 14.19 15.79 31.36
C LYS A 483 12.94 14.93 31.28
N ASP A 484 12.26 14.98 30.15
CA ASP A 484 11.06 14.18 29.91
C ASP A 484 11.19 13.44 28.58
N TRP A 485 10.37 12.40 28.38
CA TRP A 485 10.47 11.47 27.26
C TRP A 485 9.31 11.64 26.28
N TRP A 486 9.58 11.38 25.00
CA TRP A 486 8.57 11.30 23.94
C TRP A 486 8.98 10.26 22.89
N PHE A 487 8.03 9.82 22.08
CA PHE A 487 8.26 8.84 21.01
C PHE A 487 9.06 9.44 19.85
N PRO A 488 10.25 8.91 19.51
CA PRO A 488 10.95 9.33 18.30
C PRO A 488 10.28 8.82 17.03
N MET A 489 10.60 9.47 15.90
CA MET A 489 10.23 9.00 14.57
C MET A 489 11.45 8.39 13.88
N TRP A 490 11.24 7.31 13.12
CA TRP A 490 12.27 6.80 12.22
C TRP A 490 12.24 7.59 10.90
N GLN A 491 13.09 8.62 10.84
CA GLN A 491 13.24 9.56 9.74
C GLN A 491 14.53 10.40 9.93
N PRO A 492 14.95 11.21 8.95
CA PRO A 492 16.06 12.15 9.13
C PRO A 492 15.81 13.17 10.24
N ASP A 493 16.84 13.46 11.04
CA ASP A 493 16.78 14.53 12.06
C ASP A 493 16.80 15.94 11.42
N THR A 494 17.49 16.05 10.29
CA THR A 494 17.66 17.29 9.54
C THR A 494 17.56 17.00 8.05
N VAL A 495 17.05 17.95 7.30
CA VAL A 495 16.98 17.88 5.83
C VAL A 495 17.70 19.08 5.21
N THR A 496 18.18 18.92 3.99
CA THR A 496 18.77 20.00 3.21
C THR A 496 17.83 20.37 2.08
N ASP A 497 17.39 21.62 2.04
CA ASP A 497 16.62 22.15 0.91
C ASP A 497 17.55 22.20 -0.32
N PRO A 498 17.23 21.50 -1.42
CA PRO A 498 18.09 21.46 -2.59
C PRO A 498 18.18 22.82 -3.31
N LYS A 499 17.18 23.70 -3.18
CA LYS A 499 17.17 25.03 -3.81
C LYS A 499 18.06 26.01 -3.06
N THR A 500 17.91 26.07 -1.73
CA THR A 500 18.65 27.04 -0.90
C THR A 500 19.95 26.49 -0.31
N ARG A 501 20.16 25.17 -0.40
CA ARG A 501 21.24 24.41 0.28
C ARG A 501 21.24 24.56 1.81
N LYS A 502 20.17 25.13 2.39
CA LYS A 502 20.05 25.33 3.83
C LYS A 502 19.70 24.01 4.51
N LYS A 503 20.50 23.63 5.51
CA LYS A 503 20.20 22.52 6.42
C LYS A 503 19.24 23.00 7.51
N THR A 504 18.12 22.31 7.68
CA THR A 504 17.05 22.66 8.61
C THR A 504 16.63 21.42 9.39
N ALA A 505 16.21 21.58 10.64
CA ALA A 505 15.65 20.48 11.43
C ALA A 505 14.34 19.99 10.78
N PHE A 506 14.06 18.70 10.88
CA PHE A 506 12.92 18.10 10.16
C PHE A 506 11.58 18.79 10.48
N GLN A 507 11.33 19.12 11.75
CA GLN A 507 10.11 19.80 12.19
C GLN A 507 9.92 21.19 11.58
N ASP A 508 11.03 21.89 11.30
CA ASP A 508 11.05 23.26 10.80
C ASP A 508 11.05 23.34 9.26
N ALA A 509 11.32 22.22 8.58
CA ALA A 509 11.26 22.16 7.13
C ALA A 509 9.83 22.41 6.61
N SER A 510 9.70 23.13 5.50
CA SER A 510 8.39 23.37 4.89
C SER A 510 7.78 22.08 4.34
N LEU A 511 6.45 22.01 4.31
CA LEU A 511 5.74 20.87 3.73
C LEU A 511 6.13 20.65 2.27
N ASP A 512 6.20 21.72 1.47
CA ASP A 512 6.60 21.64 0.07
C ASP A 512 8.03 21.09 -0.09
N THR A 513 8.96 21.47 0.80
CA THR A 513 10.33 20.94 0.74
C THR A 513 10.33 19.43 0.94
N LEU A 514 9.61 18.94 1.95
CA LEU A 514 9.56 17.51 2.23
C LEU A 514 8.74 16.72 1.18
N ARG A 515 7.67 17.31 0.64
CA ARG A 515 6.80 16.68 -0.37
C ARG A 515 7.50 16.55 -1.72
N ASP A 516 8.15 17.62 -2.17
CA ASP A 516 8.60 17.72 -3.57
C ASP A 516 10.05 17.26 -3.79
N ASN A 517 10.81 17.00 -2.72
CA ASN A 517 12.24 16.71 -2.82
C ASN A 517 12.58 15.31 -2.27
N PRO A 518 12.84 14.33 -3.15
CA PRO A 518 13.20 12.98 -2.75
C PRO A 518 14.45 12.91 -1.87
N SER A 519 15.40 13.85 -2.03
CA SER A 519 16.63 13.91 -1.22
C SER A 519 16.37 14.09 0.27
N CYS A 520 15.21 14.61 0.66
CA CYS A 520 14.81 14.69 2.07
C CYS A 520 14.56 13.32 2.71
N TRP A 521 14.51 12.26 1.91
CA TRP A 521 14.16 10.91 2.34
C TRP A 521 15.19 9.85 1.92
N VAL A 522 16.23 10.26 1.19
CA VAL A 522 17.33 9.38 0.80
C VAL A 522 18.12 8.97 2.04
N LEU A 523 18.51 7.70 2.09
CA LEU A 523 19.41 7.18 3.12
C LEU A 523 20.84 7.52 2.71
N HIS A 524 21.34 8.67 3.18
CA HIS A 524 22.70 9.11 2.87
C HIS A 524 23.75 8.35 3.68
N PRO A 525 24.93 8.04 3.12
CA PRO A 525 25.97 7.33 3.85
C PRO A 525 26.38 8.06 5.13
N ASN A 526 26.62 7.29 6.19
CA ASN A 526 27.04 7.77 7.52
C ASN A 526 25.97 8.53 8.31
N GLU A 527 24.73 8.64 7.82
CA GLU A 527 23.64 9.16 8.64
C GLU A 527 23.18 8.12 9.67
N ILE A 528 23.08 8.55 10.93
CA ILE A 528 22.87 7.63 12.06
C ILE A 528 21.40 7.17 12.15
N TRP A 529 20.46 7.99 11.67
CA TRP A 529 19.01 7.81 11.88
C TRP A 529 18.49 6.51 11.25
N HIS A 530 18.94 6.15 10.05
CA HIS A 530 18.46 4.94 9.37
C HIS A 530 19.13 3.67 9.89
N GLY A 531 20.36 3.79 10.42
CA GLY A 531 21.06 2.68 11.08
C GLY A 531 21.56 1.58 10.15
N PHE A 532 21.78 1.89 8.88
CA PHE A 532 22.34 0.96 7.88
C PHE A 532 23.75 1.40 7.50
N ASN A 533 24.70 0.47 7.54
CA ASN A 533 26.10 0.73 7.19
C ASN A 533 26.39 0.23 5.77
N GLY A 534 27.28 0.93 5.06
CA GLY A 534 27.79 0.48 3.75
C GLY A 534 26.83 0.65 2.57
N LEU A 535 25.71 1.35 2.75
CA LEU A 535 24.82 1.67 1.61
C LEU A 535 25.43 2.79 0.75
N PRO A 536 25.46 2.64 -0.58
CA PRO A 536 25.82 3.73 -1.47
C PRO A 536 24.81 4.88 -1.40
N ASP A 537 25.29 6.09 -1.65
CA ASP A 537 24.43 7.26 -1.68
C ASP A 537 23.37 7.16 -2.79
N ASN A 538 22.21 7.76 -2.55
CA ASN A 538 21.07 7.77 -3.46
C ASN A 538 20.55 6.36 -3.86
N TYR A 539 21.00 5.29 -3.20
CA TYR A 539 20.59 3.93 -3.53
C TYR A 539 19.21 3.57 -2.98
N CYS A 540 18.87 4.08 -1.79
CA CYS A 540 17.61 3.78 -1.12
C CYS A 540 16.97 5.05 -0.57
N MET A 541 15.65 5.06 -0.51
CA MET A 541 14.81 6.14 0.01
C MET A 541 13.79 5.58 1.00
N LEU A 542 13.47 6.32 2.05
CA LEU A 542 12.33 6.06 2.92
C LEU A 542 11.05 6.62 2.30
N ASP A 543 10.02 5.80 2.18
CA ASP A 543 8.70 6.22 1.75
C ASP A 543 8.03 7.08 2.84
N PRO A 544 7.62 8.34 2.54
CA PRO A 544 6.98 9.20 3.52
C PRO A 544 5.76 8.56 4.19
N ILE A 545 4.97 7.76 3.46
CA ILE A 545 3.68 7.23 3.93
C ILE A 545 3.81 5.99 4.83
N LYS A 546 5.02 5.43 4.92
CA LYS A 546 5.36 4.26 5.76
C LYS A 546 5.94 4.75 7.08
N VAL A 547 5.04 5.13 7.98
CA VAL A 547 5.36 5.91 9.17
C VAL A 547 5.74 5.00 10.33
N THR A 548 7.03 4.94 10.64
CA THR A 548 7.52 4.16 11.78
C THR A 548 7.74 5.07 12.99
N VAL A 549 6.93 4.87 14.03
CA VAL A 549 7.10 5.44 15.37
C VAL A 549 8.02 4.52 16.17
N LEU A 550 9.05 5.09 16.78
CA LEU A 550 10.02 4.36 17.59
C LEU A 550 9.64 4.47 19.06
N MET A 551 9.89 3.40 19.81
CA MET A 551 9.78 3.43 21.26
C MET A 551 11.16 3.73 21.89
N PRO A 552 11.20 4.44 23.03
CA PRO A 552 12.44 4.57 23.79
C PRO A 552 12.99 3.20 24.22
N GLY A 553 14.31 3.03 24.21
CA GLY A 553 14.94 1.81 24.72
C GLY A 553 16.12 1.28 23.91
N VAL A 554 16.37 1.79 22.71
CA VAL A 554 17.48 1.35 21.84
C VAL A 554 18.46 2.51 21.63
N ASN A 555 19.73 2.29 21.95
CA ASN A 555 20.81 3.25 21.75
C ASN A 555 21.29 3.29 20.28
N ASN A 556 22.08 4.30 19.92
CA ASN A 556 22.59 4.43 18.55
C ASN A 556 23.57 3.33 18.12
N ASP A 557 24.22 2.66 19.07
CA ASP A 557 25.08 1.50 18.81
C ASP A 557 24.27 0.19 18.69
N GLY A 558 22.95 0.24 18.90
CA GLY A 558 22.02 -0.88 18.88
C GLY A 558 21.91 -1.66 20.20
N THR A 559 22.61 -1.25 21.24
CA THR A 559 22.42 -1.81 22.58
C THR A 559 21.11 -1.32 23.21
N LEU A 560 20.54 -2.13 24.10
CA LEU A 560 19.38 -1.70 24.89
C LEU A 560 19.82 -0.74 26.01
N ALA A 561 19.12 0.39 26.10
CA ALA A 561 19.32 1.43 27.11
C ALA A 561 19.07 0.91 28.53
N SER A 562 19.29 1.74 29.56
CA SER A 562 18.91 1.38 30.93
C SER A 562 17.41 1.37 31.15
N TRP A 563 16.68 2.18 30.38
CA TRP A 563 15.24 2.37 30.43
C TRP A 563 14.66 2.34 29.02
N GLY A 564 13.46 1.80 28.87
CA GLY A 564 12.72 1.82 27.62
C GLY A 564 11.32 1.22 27.75
N ILE A 565 10.54 1.40 26.71
CA ILE A 565 9.14 0.96 26.62
C ILE A 565 9.04 -0.02 25.44
N PRO A 566 8.81 -1.32 25.68
CA PRO A 566 8.62 -2.28 24.60
C PRO A 566 7.37 -1.96 23.77
N ALA A 567 7.46 -2.07 22.45
CA ALA A 567 6.35 -1.71 21.56
C ALA A 567 5.10 -2.57 21.76
N ALA A 568 5.24 -3.82 22.19
CA ALA A 568 4.12 -4.71 22.49
C ALA A 568 3.12 -4.09 23.50
N LEU A 569 3.61 -3.30 24.46
CA LEU A 569 2.78 -2.62 25.45
C LEU A 569 1.94 -1.50 24.82
N MET A 570 2.58 -0.71 23.96
CA MET A 570 1.91 0.36 23.21
C MET A 570 0.90 -0.21 22.20
N VAL A 571 1.25 -1.29 21.50
CA VAL A 571 0.34 -1.97 20.56
C VAL A 571 -0.92 -2.42 21.29
N LYS A 572 -0.77 -3.13 22.42
CA LYS A 572 -1.92 -3.56 23.22
C LYS A 572 -2.76 -2.39 23.70
N PHE A 573 -2.15 -1.27 24.04
CA PHE A 573 -2.87 -0.04 24.41
C PHE A 573 -3.64 0.56 23.24
N LEU A 574 -3.05 0.62 22.05
CA LEU A 574 -3.74 1.14 20.87
C LEU A 574 -4.90 0.22 20.45
N ASP A 575 -4.77 -1.09 20.62
CA ASP A 575 -5.84 -2.06 20.35
C ASP A 575 -7.08 -1.81 21.23
N THR A 576 -6.90 -1.49 22.52
CA THR A 576 -8.05 -1.15 23.41
C THR A 576 -8.71 0.17 23.04
N ARG A 577 -8.07 0.99 22.20
CA ARG A 577 -8.59 2.26 21.67
C ARG A 577 -9.11 2.13 20.24
N GLY A 578 -9.12 0.91 19.67
CA GLY A 578 -9.56 0.66 18.30
C GLY A 578 -8.59 1.19 17.23
N ILE A 579 -7.30 1.33 17.57
CA ILE A 579 -6.25 1.75 16.65
C ILE A 579 -5.34 0.56 16.36
N ILE A 580 -5.47 0.00 15.16
CA ILE A 580 -4.67 -1.14 14.72
C ILE A 580 -3.45 -0.63 13.94
N ASN A 581 -2.25 -1.02 14.37
CA ASN A 581 -1.02 -0.79 13.61
C ASN A 581 -0.83 -1.87 12.53
N GLU A 582 0.00 -1.56 11.54
CA GLU A 582 0.27 -2.51 10.45
C GLU A 582 1.32 -3.55 10.86
N LYS A 583 2.40 -3.10 11.51
CA LYS A 583 3.50 -3.95 11.97
C LYS A 583 4.11 -3.40 13.24
N SER A 584 4.52 -4.28 14.12
CA SER A 584 5.31 -3.95 15.31
C SER A 584 6.59 -4.80 15.33
N GLY A 585 7.64 -4.21 15.88
CA GLY A 585 8.87 -4.91 16.27
C GLY A 585 9.08 -4.77 17.78
N ASP A 586 10.31 -4.97 18.27
CA ASP A 586 10.58 -4.82 19.71
C ASP A 586 10.40 -3.37 20.21
N TYR A 587 10.83 -2.39 19.41
CA TYR A 587 10.82 -0.96 19.75
C TYR A 587 10.41 -0.07 18.57
N SER A 588 9.62 -0.59 17.64
CA SER A 588 9.14 0.14 16.46
C SER A 588 7.71 -0.26 16.12
N ILE A 589 6.88 0.71 15.72
CA ILE A 589 5.49 0.50 15.29
C ILE A 589 5.28 1.22 13.97
N LEU A 590 4.82 0.49 12.95
CA LEU A 590 4.55 1.00 11.62
C LEU A 590 3.06 1.29 11.44
N PHE A 591 2.78 2.50 10.97
CA PHE A 591 1.46 2.95 10.54
C PHE A 591 1.47 3.27 9.05
N LEU A 592 0.42 2.84 8.34
CA LEU A 592 0.25 3.12 6.92
C LEU A 592 -0.66 4.33 6.72
N PHE A 593 -0.18 5.33 6.00
CA PHE A 593 -0.98 6.46 5.55
C PHE A 593 -1.45 6.17 4.12
N SER A 594 -2.49 5.36 3.96
CA SER A 594 -3.04 5.03 2.63
C SER A 594 -3.91 6.16 2.06
N MET A 595 -4.33 6.04 0.80
CA MET A 595 -5.27 6.99 0.18
C MET A 595 -6.66 7.01 0.84
N GLY A 596 -6.98 6.02 1.68
CA GLY A 596 -8.21 5.99 2.47
C GLY A 596 -8.14 6.82 3.76
N ILE A 597 -7.02 7.47 4.06
CA ILE A 597 -6.92 8.33 5.24
C ILE A 597 -7.69 9.63 5.03
N THR A 598 -8.38 10.10 6.07
CA THR A 598 -8.99 11.42 6.07
C THR A 598 -8.05 12.43 6.72
N LYS A 599 -8.10 13.68 6.26
CA LYS A 599 -7.30 14.78 6.81
C LYS A 599 -7.49 14.87 8.31
N GLY A 600 -6.38 14.87 9.06
CA GLY A 600 -6.39 14.99 10.51
C GLY A 600 -6.72 13.72 11.30
N LYS A 601 -7.00 12.57 10.67
CA LYS A 601 -7.21 11.27 11.39
C LYS A 601 -6.04 10.93 12.32
N TRP A 602 -4.82 11.30 11.93
CA TRP A 602 -3.61 11.11 12.73
C TRP A 602 -3.62 11.91 14.05
N GLY A 603 -4.49 12.90 14.19
CA GLY A 603 -4.70 13.63 15.46
C GLY A 603 -5.15 12.70 16.58
N THR A 604 -6.04 11.73 16.30
CA THR A 604 -6.45 10.71 17.27
C THR A 604 -5.28 9.87 17.75
N LEU A 605 -4.37 9.47 16.83
CA LEU A 605 -3.17 8.73 17.22
C LEU A 605 -2.27 9.55 18.14
N ILE A 606 -2.09 10.85 17.88
CA ILE A 606 -1.31 11.72 18.77
C ILE A 606 -1.96 11.83 20.15
N THR A 607 -3.28 11.99 20.23
CA THR A 607 -4.01 12.03 21.50
C THR A 607 -3.81 10.74 22.30
N GLU A 608 -3.90 9.57 21.67
CA GLU A 608 -3.67 8.29 22.36
C GLU A 608 -2.21 8.09 22.78
N LEU A 609 -1.24 8.60 22.01
CA LEU A 609 0.17 8.60 22.43
C LEU A 609 0.40 9.47 23.69
N PHE A 610 -0.26 10.63 23.78
CA PHE A 610 -0.23 11.45 24.99
C PHE A 610 -0.92 10.76 26.16
N GLU A 611 -2.06 10.11 25.93
CA GLU A 611 -2.78 9.39 26.99
C GLU A 611 -1.96 8.21 27.52
N PHE A 612 -1.34 7.43 26.64
CA PHE A 612 -0.39 6.38 27.07
C PHE A 612 0.73 6.97 27.92
N LYS A 613 1.35 8.07 27.46
CA LYS A 613 2.42 8.74 28.22
C LYS A 613 1.93 9.19 29.59
N ARG A 614 0.74 9.79 29.67
CA ARG A 614 0.13 10.25 30.92
C ARG A 614 -0.06 9.08 31.90
N LEU A 615 -0.70 8.00 31.46
CA LEU A 615 -0.92 6.80 32.27
C LEU A 615 0.39 6.14 32.70
N TYR A 616 1.39 6.17 31.82
CA TYR A 616 2.73 5.65 32.12
C TYR A 616 3.43 6.48 33.20
N ASP A 617 3.39 7.81 33.08
CA ASP A 617 4.04 8.73 34.00
C ASP A 617 3.33 8.79 35.38
N GLU A 618 2.00 8.64 35.40
CA GLU A 618 1.18 8.51 36.61
C GLU A 618 1.31 7.14 37.29
N ASN A 619 2.01 6.19 36.66
CA ASN A 619 2.21 4.83 37.16
C ASN A 619 0.86 4.13 37.42
N THR A 620 -0.10 4.29 36.50
CA THR A 620 -1.46 3.80 36.63
C THR A 620 -1.50 2.26 36.78
N PRO A 621 -2.39 1.71 37.64
CA PRO A 621 -2.59 0.27 37.76
C PRO A 621 -3.00 -0.40 36.44
N LEU A 622 -2.53 -1.63 36.21
CA LEU A 622 -2.88 -2.38 34.99
C LEU A 622 -4.37 -2.69 34.89
N GLU A 623 -5.09 -2.76 36.02
CA GLU A 623 -6.53 -3.00 36.05
C GLU A 623 -7.33 -1.88 35.38
N GLU A 624 -6.80 -0.65 35.38
CA GLU A 624 -7.40 0.49 34.70
C GLU A 624 -7.01 0.55 33.22
N VAL A 625 -5.77 0.14 32.88
CA VAL A 625 -5.24 0.25 31.51
C VAL A 625 -5.58 -0.96 30.65
N PHE A 626 -5.50 -2.17 31.21
CA PHE A 626 -5.71 -3.46 30.55
C PHE A 626 -6.60 -4.39 31.40
N PRO A 627 -7.89 -4.07 31.62
CA PRO A 627 -8.78 -4.87 32.46
C PRO A 627 -8.90 -6.33 31.98
N ASP A 628 -8.89 -6.56 30.67
CA ASP A 628 -8.95 -7.92 30.10
C ASP A 628 -7.69 -8.74 30.42
N LEU A 629 -6.52 -8.09 30.48
CA LEU A 629 -5.24 -8.73 30.78
C LEU A 629 -5.17 -9.16 32.25
N THR A 630 -5.57 -8.28 33.16
CA THR A 630 -5.58 -8.58 34.61
C THR A 630 -6.67 -9.57 34.98
N THR A 631 -7.82 -9.55 34.28
CA THR A 631 -8.88 -10.55 34.46
C THR A 631 -8.48 -11.92 33.93
N GLY A 632 -7.78 -11.97 32.78
CA GLY A 632 -7.31 -13.21 32.18
C GLY A 632 -6.14 -13.86 32.94
N HIS A 633 -5.25 -13.06 33.54
CA HIS A 633 -4.08 -13.55 34.27
C HIS A 633 -3.86 -12.81 35.61
N PRO A 634 -4.80 -12.91 36.57
CA PRO A 634 -4.76 -12.14 37.82
C PRO A 634 -3.55 -12.45 38.69
N GLU A 635 -3.09 -13.70 38.71
CA GLU A 635 -1.89 -14.09 39.45
C GLU A 635 -0.60 -13.48 38.88
N ARG A 636 -0.59 -13.18 37.57
CA ARG A 636 0.59 -12.62 36.89
C ARG A 636 0.63 -11.10 36.93
N TYR A 637 -0.52 -10.44 36.76
CA TYR A 637 -0.60 -8.99 36.56
C TYR A 637 -1.30 -8.22 37.67
N GLY A 638 -1.91 -8.91 38.64
CA GLY A 638 -2.61 -8.27 39.75
C GLY A 638 -1.69 -7.36 40.58
N GLY A 639 -2.10 -6.12 40.78
CA GLY A 639 -1.36 -5.11 41.55
C GLY A 639 -0.11 -4.55 40.84
N MET A 640 0.12 -4.92 39.57
CA MET A 640 1.16 -4.29 38.76
C MET A 640 0.69 -2.94 38.20
N THR A 641 1.66 -2.13 37.79
CA THR A 641 1.40 -0.84 37.13
C THR A 641 1.91 -0.86 35.70
N LEU A 642 1.44 0.07 34.87
CA LEU A 642 1.85 0.18 33.46
C LEU A 642 3.38 0.32 33.33
N LYS A 643 3.97 1.18 34.17
CA LYS A 643 5.41 1.38 34.21
C LYS A 643 6.16 0.15 34.73
N GLY A 644 5.63 -0.52 35.77
CA GLY A 644 6.22 -1.74 36.31
C GLY A 644 6.31 -2.86 35.28
N LEU A 645 5.24 -3.05 34.49
CA LEU A 645 5.23 -4.02 33.40
C LEU A 645 6.21 -3.64 32.27
N ALA A 646 6.26 -2.36 31.87
CA ALA A 646 7.21 -1.90 30.86
C ALA A 646 8.66 -2.12 31.28
N ASP A 647 9.01 -1.80 32.53
CA ASP A 647 10.34 -1.98 33.09
C ASP A 647 10.71 -3.47 33.12
N GLU A 648 9.80 -4.34 33.56
CA GLU A 648 10.01 -5.79 33.58
C GLU A 648 10.24 -6.35 32.16
N MET A 649 9.40 -5.99 31.19
CA MET A 649 9.55 -6.42 29.80
C MET A 649 10.86 -5.90 29.19
N HIS A 650 11.25 -4.64 29.46
CA HIS A 650 12.51 -4.07 28.98
C HIS A 650 13.73 -4.78 29.60
N GLN A 651 13.73 -5.03 30.91
CA GLN A 651 14.82 -5.76 31.57
C GLN A 651 14.91 -7.21 31.11
N PHE A 652 13.77 -7.87 30.84
CA PHE A 652 13.76 -9.20 30.25
C PHE A 652 14.46 -9.20 28.88
N LYS A 653 14.06 -8.30 27.97
CA LYS A 653 14.65 -8.18 26.62
C LYS A 653 16.16 -7.90 26.69
N LYS A 654 16.58 -7.04 27.64
CA LYS A 654 17.99 -6.70 27.90
C LYS A 654 18.80 -7.86 28.46
N GLY A 655 18.29 -8.54 29.49
CA GLY A 655 18.93 -9.69 30.12
C GLY A 655 19.14 -10.85 29.15
N HIS A 656 18.20 -11.06 28.25
CA HIS A 656 18.27 -12.09 27.21
C HIS A 656 18.99 -11.63 25.93
N LYS A 657 19.43 -10.38 25.84
CA LYS A 657 20.10 -9.80 24.65
C LYS A 657 19.31 -10.02 23.35
N MET A 658 17.98 -9.83 23.41
CA MET A 658 17.08 -10.17 22.31
C MET A 658 17.46 -9.51 20.98
N CYS A 659 17.82 -8.22 20.99
CA CYS A 659 18.21 -7.50 19.78
C CYS A 659 19.52 -8.04 19.16
N ASP A 660 20.51 -8.40 19.97
CA ASP A 660 21.77 -8.98 19.49
C ASP A 660 21.54 -10.37 18.89
N ILE A 661 20.70 -11.19 19.54
CA ILE A 661 20.37 -12.54 19.08
C ILE A 661 19.61 -12.47 17.76
N LEU A 662 18.63 -11.56 17.64
CA LEU A 662 17.92 -11.30 16.39
C LEU A 662 18.88 -10.95 15.25
N GLN A 663 19.80 -10.01 15.47
CA GLN A 663 20.78 -9.65 14.44
C GLN A 663 21.64 -10.84 14.01
N LYS A 664 22.15 -11.63 14.98
CA LYS A 664 22.95 -12.82 14.69
C LYS A 664 22.16 -13.90 13.95
N ALA A 665 20.86 -14.05 14.26
CA ALA A 665 20.00 -15.05 13.65
C ALA A 665 19.78 -14.80 12.15
N TYR A 666 19.79 -13.53 11.72
CA TYR A 666 19.67 -13.14 10.31
C TYR A 666 21.01 -12.85 9.62
N ALA A 667 22.14 -12.82 10.35
CA ALA A 667 23.45 -12.53 9.79
C ALA A 667 24.05 -13.70 8.98
N VAL A 668 23.64 -14.93 9.27
CA VAL A 668 24.15 -16.14 8.59
C VAL A 668 22.98 -16.90 8.00
N LEU A 669 23.05 -17.15 6.68
CA LEU A 669 22.05 -17.99 6.04
C LEU A 669 22.17 -19.45 6.53
N PRO A 670 21.05 -20.08 6.89
CA PRO A 670 20.98 -21.53 7.09
C PRO A 670 21.46 -22.30 5.84
N GLU A 671 22.05 -23.48 6.05
CA GLU A 671 22.47 -24.35 4.94
C GLU A 671 21.23 -24.94 4.25
N PRO A 672 21.04 -24.76 2.93
CA PRO A 672 19.97 -25.41 2.19
C PRO A 672 20.35 -26.87 1.93
N ALA A 673 19.75 -27.80 2.70
CA ALA A 673 20.07 -29.23 2.63
C ALA A 673 19.28 -29.96 1.55
N ILE A 674 18.02 -29.59 1.35
CA ILE A 674 17.13 -30.09 0.29
C ILE A 674 16.32 -28.91 -0.27
N THR A 675 15.74 -29.08 -1.45
CA THR A 675 14.90 -28.07 -2.08
C THR A 675 13.58 -27.88 -1.31
N TYR A 676 12.92 -26.74 -1.56
CA TYR A 676 11.56 -26.47 -1.11
C TYR A 676 10.57 -27.58 -1.50
N ALA A 677 10.67 -28.06 -2.74
CA ALA A 677 9.81 -29.10 -3.26
C ALA A 677 10.01 -30.44 -2.54
N GLU A 678 11.28 -30.84 -2.31
CA GLU A 678 11.59 -32.07 -1.57
C GLU A 678 11.13 -31.99 -0.11
N ALA A 679 11.28 -30.83 0.54
CA ALA A 679 10.78 -30.63 1.90
C ALA A 679 9.25 -30.79 1.97
N PHE A 680 8.54 -30.21 1.00
CA PHE A 680 7.09 -30.34 0.89
C PHE A 680 6.64 -31.77 0.55
N GLU A 681 7.33 -32.45 -0.37
CA GLU A 681 7.08 -33.86 -0.69
C GLU A 681 7.18 -34.74 0.56
N LYS A 682 8.23 -34.55 1.37
CA LYS A 682 8.42 -35.26 2.64
C LYS A 682 7.34 -34.94 3.67
N LEU A 683 6.90 -33.68 3.73
CA LEU A 683 5.77 -33.27 4.57
C LEU A 683 4.50 -34.05 4.18
N VAL A 684 4.19 -34.12 2.88
CA VAL A 684 3.01 -34.83 2.35
C VAL A 684 3.09 -36.34 2.60
N HIS A 685 4.28 -36.94 2.46
CA HIS A 685 4.49 -38.36 2.74
C HIS A 685 4.58 -38.71 4.23
N ASN A 686 4.32 -37.76 5.13
CA ASN A 686 4.43 -37.95 6.58
C ASN A 686 5.83 -38.44 7.00
N GLU A 687 6.87 -38.02 6.27
CA GLU A 687 8.28 -38.23 6.58
C GLU A 687 8.83 -37.14 7.52
N VAL A 688 7.94 -36.54 8.31
CA VAL A 688 8.25 -35.46 9.25
C VAL A 688 7.90 -35.87 10.67
N GLU A 689 8.51 -35.20 11.64
CA GLU A 689 8.13 -35.28 13.04
C GLU A 689 7.99 -33.89 13.65
N HIS A 690 7.05 -33.77 14.59
CA HIS A 690 6.77 -32.54 15.30
C HIS A 690 7.53 -32.52 16.63
N ILE A 691 8.63 -31.78 16.69
CA ILE A 691 9.60 -31.85 17.79
C ILE A 691 9.75 -30.49 18.50
N PRO A 692 10.13 -30.47 19.80
CA PRO A 692 10.54 -29.25 20.47
C PRO A 692 11.72 -28.58 19.77
N ILE A 693 11.78 -27.25 19.81
CA ILE A 693 12.92 -26.48 19.29
C ILE A 693 14.24 -26.84 20.00
N GLU A 694 14.18 -27.35 21.22
CA GLU A 694 15.32 -27.86 22.01
C GLU A 694 15.94 -29.14 21.43
N LYS A 695 15.25 -29.81 20.49
CA LYS A 695 15.72 -31.01 19.79
C LYS A 695 15.96 -30.77 18.30
N ALA A 696 15.88 -29.52 17.85
CA ALA A 696 15.97 -29.12 16.45
C ALA A 696 17.41 -28.98 15.92
N GLY A 697 18.43 -29.09 16.77
CA GLY A 697 19.82 -28.93 16.39
C GLY A 697 20.22 -29.82 15.21
N ASN A 698 20.72 -29.18 14.15
CA ASN A 698 21.15 -29.75 12.87
C ASN A 698 20.05 -30.50 12.08
N ARG A 699 18.80 -30.45 12.54
CA ARG A 699 17.64 -31.00 11.84
C ARG A 699 17.35 -30.17 10.59
N ILE A 700 16.63 -30.77 9.64
CA ILE A 700 16.14 -30.09 8.45
C ILE A 700 14.70 -29.70 8.72
N VAL A 701 14.39 -28.41 8.63
CA VAL A 701 13.02 -27.94 8.86
C VAL A 701 12.14 -28.33 7.67
N ALA A 702 10.93 -28.82 7.94
CA ALA A 702 9.99 -29.26 6.91
C ALA A 702 9.08 -28.12 6.42
N THR A 703 8.78 -27.17 7.30
CA THR A 703 7.93 -26.00 7.03
C THR A 703 8.72 -24.72 7.31
N GLY A 704 8.49 -23.65 6.56
CA GLY A 704 9.16 -22.39 6.83
C GLY A 704 8.75 -21.81 8.18
N ILE A 705 9.71 -21.18 8.87
CA ILE A 705 9.52 -20.50 10.14
C ILE A 705 9.56 -18.99 9.89
N PHE A 706 8.46 -18.30 10.15
CA PHE A 706 8.30 -16.88 9.84
C PHE A 706 7.81 -16.11 11.08
N PRO A 707 8.70 -15.42 11.80
CA PRO A 707 8.27 -14.44 12.80
C PRO A 707 7.39 -13.37 12.13
N TYR A 708 6.23 -13.10 12.72
CA TYR A 708 5.20 -12.23 12.15
C TYR A 708 4.83 -11.08 13.10
N PRO A 709 4.60 -9.85 12.58
CA PRO A 709 4.85 -9.37 11.22
C PRO A 709 6.34 -9.07 10.92
N PRO A 710 6.81 -9.11 9.65
CA PRO A 710 6.05 -9.20 8.40
C PRO A 710 6.02 -10.59 7.74
N GLY A 711 6.53 -11.64 8.40
CA GLY A 711 6.53 -12.98 7.83
C GLY A 711 7.67 -13.25 6.86
N ILE A 712 8.91 -12.93 7.28
CA ILE A 712 10.14 -13.21 6.53
C ILE A 712 10.82 -14.44 7.13
N PRO A 713 11.32 -15.38 6.31
CA PRO A 713 11.80 -16.64 6.83
C PRO A 713 13.10 -16.47 7.61
N ILE A 714 13.07 -16.85 8.90
CA ILE A 714 14.30 -17.13 9.64
C ILE A 714 14.86 -18.50 9.21
N LEU A 715 13.97 -19.45 8.93
CA LEU A 715 14.27 -20.74 8.31
C LEU A 715 13.28 -20.96 7.17
N ALA A 716 13.78 -21.34 6.00
CA ALA A 716 12.95 -21.82 4.89
C ALA A 716 12.84 -23.35 4.91
N PRO A 717 11.76 -23.96 4.38
CA PRO A 717 11.69 -25.42 4.20
C PRO A 717 12.95 -25.97 3.53
N GLY A 718 13.43 -27.10 4.04
CA GLY A 718 14.61 -27.78 3.51
C GLY A 718 15.95 -27.24 4.01
N GLU A 719 15.94 -26.15 4.80
CA GLU A 719 17.15 -25.65 5.44
C GLU A 719 17.48 -26.38 6.75
N ARG A 720 18.77 -26.49 7.06
CA ARG A 720 19.23 -26.97 8.37
C ARG A 720 19.05 -25.89 9.41
N CYS A 721 18.50 -26.25 10.56
CA CYS A 721 18.30 -25.33 11.70
C CYS A 721 19.61 -24.83 12.32
N GLY A 722 20.76 -25.42 11.96
CA GLY A 722 22.06 -25.13 12.54
C GLY A 722 22.24 -25.78 13.92
N LYS A 723 23.35 -25.46 14.60
CA LYS A 723 23.66 -26.03 15.93
C LYS A 723 22.55 -25.70 16.95
N GLN A 724 22.32 -26.57 17.93
CA GLN A 724 21.29 -26.37 18.97
C GLN A 724 21.44 -25.04 19.72
N ASN A 725 22.68 -24.62 19.99
CA ASN A 725 23.01 -23.33 20.62
C ASN A 725 23.38 -22.26 19.59
N GLY A 726 22.97 -22.44 18.33
CA GLY A 726 23.15 -21.50 17.24
C GLY A 726 22.16 -20.34 17.34
N PRO A 727 22.42 -19.24 16.62
CA PRO A 727 21.69 -17.99 16.80
C PRO A 727 20.19 -18.10 16.44
N VAL A 728 19.83 -18.90 15.43
CA VAL A 728 18.44 -19.10 15.01
C VAL A 728 17.62 -19.79 16.10
N LEU A 729 18.04 -20.95 16.59
CA LEU A 729 17.34 -21.68 17.64
C LEU A 729 17.37 -20.94 18.97
N GLN A 730 18.45 -20.20 19.26
CA GLN A 730 18.52 -19.35 20.44
C GLN A 730 17.49 -18.21 20.37
N TYR A 731 17.29 -17.60 19.19
CA TYR A 731 16.25 -16.58 18.99
C TYR A 731 14.85 -17.14 19.25
N LEU A 732 14.51 -18.27 18.62
CA LEU A 732 13.22 -18.93 18.82
C LEU A 732 12.98 -19.31 20.29
N LYS A 733 14.02 -19.78 20.98
CA LYS A 733 13.94 -20.07 22.41
C LYS A 733 13.69 -18.81 23.24
N THR A 734 14.33 -17.70 22.90
CA THR A 734 14.09 -16.43 23.61
C THR A 734 12.68 -15.89 23.38
N LEU A 735 12.10 -16.11 22.19
CA LEU A 735 10.69 -15.80 21.94
C LEU A 735 9.76 -16.68 22.80
N GLN A 736 10.00 -18.00 22.84
CA GLN A 736 9.27 -18.91 23.72
C GLN A 736 9.34 -18.49 25.19
N ASP A 737 10.54 -18.14 25.68
CA ASP A 737 10.74 -17.74 27.08
C ASP A 737 10.02 -16.42 27.38
N PHE A 738 9.96 -15.49 26.41
CA PHE A 738 9.19 -14.26 26.53
C PHE A 738 7.69 -14.54 26.62
N ASP A 739 7.14 -15.35 25.71
CA ASP A 739 5.71 -15.67 25.66
C ASP A 739 5.23 -16.34 26.96
N ARG A 740 6.04 -17.25 27.52
CA ARG A 740 5.76 -17.88 28.81
C ARG A 740 5.73 -16.87 29.96
N HIS A 741 6.60 -15.86 29.91
CA HIS A 741 6.76 -14.88 30.99
C HIS A 741 5.73 -13.75 30.93
N PHE A 742 5.20 -13.46 29.73
CA PHE A 742 4.25 -12.37 29.47
C PHE A 742 3.00 -12.86 28.70
N PRO A 743 2.12 -13.66 29.35
CA PRO A 743 0.88 -14.12 28.72
C PRO A 743 -0.02 -12.94 28.30
N GLY A 744 -0.61 -12.99 27.11
CA GLY A 744 -1.34 -11.88 26.48
C GLY A 744 -0.46 -10.91 25.67
N PHE A 745 0.83 -11.23 25.50
CA PHE A 745 1.81 -10.57 24.63
C PHE A 745 2.60 -11.58 23.77
N GLU A 746 1.98 -12.72 23.44
CA GLU A 746 2.61 -13.80 22.69
C GLU A 746 3.01 -13.34 21.28
N HIS A 747 4.15 -13.85 20.80
CA HIS A 747 4.57 -13.62 19.43
C HIS A 747 3.84 -14.56 18.47
N ASP A 748 3.45 -14.03 17.31
CA ASP A 748 2.99 -14.87 16.20
C ASP A 748 4.18 -15.31 15.35
N THR A 749 4.45 -16.62 15.31
CA THR A 749 5.52 -17.20 14.49
C THR A 749 4.95 -18.34 13.67
N HIS A 750 4.68 -18.09 12.39
CA HIS A 750 4.17 -19.12 11.49
C HIS A 750 5.17 -20.28 11.38
N GLY A 751 4.66 -21.51 11.40
CA GLY A 751 5.48 -22.73 11.37
C GLY A 751 5.93 -23.22 12.74
N ILE A 752 5.66 -22.46 13.80
CA ILE A 752 5.77 -22.89 15.19
C ILE A 752 4.37 -23.17 15.74
N GLU A 753 4.23 -24.28 16.45
CA GLU A 753 3.06 -24.57 17.29
C GLU A 753 3.46 -24.50 18.76
N CYS A 754 2.71 -23.75 19.57
CA CYS A 754 2.93 -23.68 21.01
C CYS A 754 2.04 -24.71 21.72
N VAL A 755 2.64 -25.79 22.23
CA VAL A 755 1.95 -26.88 22.95
C VAL A 755 2.35 -26.84 24.41
N ASN A 756 1.43 -26.55 25.31
CA ASN A 756 1.68 -26.39 26.76
C ASN A 756 2.83 -25.41 27.06
N GLY A 757 2.90 -24.31 26.29
CA GLY A 757 3.96 -23.31 26.40
C GLY A 757 5.27 -23.70 25.69
N GLU A 758 5.41 -24.91 25.12
CA GLU A 758 6.60 -25.34 24.38
C GLU A 758 6.43 -25.12 22.87
N TYR A 759 7.37 -24.41 22.26
CA TYR A 759 7.48 -24.22 20.84
C TYR A 759 7.93 -25.51 20.17
N ARG A 760 7.15 -25.94 19.19
CA ARG A 760 7.40 -27.14 18.41
C ARG A 760 7.34 -26.81 16.93
N MET A 761 8.08 -27.58 16.14
CA MET A 761 8.16 -27.38 14.70
C MET A 761 8.32 -28.69 13.95
N TYR A 762 7.88 -28.71 12.69
CA TYR A 762 8.05 -29.88 11.84
C TYR A 762 9.47 -29.94 11.29
N CYS A 763 10.14 -31.07 11.54
CA CYS A 763 11.43 -31.41 10.96
C CYS A 763 11.34 -32.69 10.16
N ILE A 764 12.16 -32.82 9.13
CA ILE A 764 12.31 -34.07 8.36
C ILE A 764 12.85 -35.16 9.29
N LYS A 765 12.22 -36.34 9.31
CA LYS A 765 12.68 -37.51 10.07
C LYS A 765 14.12 -37.88 9.68
N GLU A 766 14.95 -38.17 10.67
CA GLU A 766 16.27 -38.74 10.42
C GLU A 766 16.09 -40.20 9.94
N LYS A 767 16.87 -40.61 8.93
CA LYS A 767 16.90 -42.02 8.51
C LYS A 767 17.47 -42.82 9.69
N ARG A 768 16.66 -43.72 10.24
CA ARG A 768 17.07 -44.66 11.30
C ARG A 768 18.09 -45.67 10.79
#